data_AF-A0A3D5PE85-F1
#
_entry.id   AF-A0A3D5PE85-F1
#
_cell.length_a   1.000
_cell.length_b   1.000
_cell.length_c   1.000
_cell.angle_alpha   90.00
_cell.angle_beta   90.00
_cell.angle_gamma   90.00
#
_symmetry.space_group_name_H-M   'P 1'
#
loop_
_entity.id
_entity.type
_entity.pdbx_description
1 polymer ?
#
loop_
_entity_poly.entity_id
_entity_poly.type
_entity_poly.pdbx_seq_one_letter_code
_entity_poly.pdbx_strand_id
1 'polypeptide(L)'
;MKKGMNINDSVHGLVRLTAYEKKILCSPEFNRLHDVYQNSTVFMTFPANRTKRFEHSIGCMYLASEMFYRAVLNSDDGTLDKFFSEFGKEMQEIQKSLDKEKIANVIESVIINQDVCLCDDAYLDTPDWKDLLDVSVGYTDGSLIPYNLKEKYRIVYLILIQSLRAAALLHDVGHPPFSHIVESAINKAKNDVSDARRLLRGEDFEKTFNPERLNVFENALNSIKPGSQLHEKMGFAISRNVLSEIVTDNRNSNNKEYACTSFFEQTVMLCTLKILSDEGYFKYVHAVIDASLDCDRLDYVVRDYRGSGINAGDLDYKRIFNELKLIYKAEKSESGKPRFCIPAKAIGAVENFLKKRCNLYMDVIYHHRVIKTDMLLEDVVYRLILKYLKEKAREESSGFDKRITVATPDDISGLWTPLTGATRQERAEKLTQWNDSWLMVLLRRIYYRDLFGKDLSDLAEEDKIIYIELTELLRNVRQFNSMIKRREDYNFVNMGIACILKERRDLMRQKLKETINRMKQLRRLNEKIPNTLILLDSLTKDENSFNILNMLFKNLRQNKFMFDSEYVKEIVRNACRKFSGDAYVKVVFKTLGDGLSRDANKKIYFYGNDATYEIEEISEIKSVLEKETDSIPAFYFYVAPGSEDKLNENKGEALLQLGKEIGTLLADGFDRILDFLSAKRKRQTKEAG
;
A
#
# COMPACT_ATOMS: atom_id res chain seq x y z
N MET A 1 -18.96 21.36 26.79
CA MET A 1 -18.48 20.86 25.48
C MET A 1 -16.97 21.00 25.42
N LYS A 2 -16.25 19.93 25.08
CA LYS A 2 -14.81 20.01 24.85
C LYS A 2 -14.59 20.75 23.52
N LYS A 3 -13.67 21.73 23.50
CA LYS A 3 -13.49 22.62 22.34
C LYS A 3 -12.86 21.86 21.18
N GLY A 4 -13.69 21.51 20.18
CA GLY A 4 -13.23 20.98 18.89
C GLY A 4 -12.44 22.01 18.07
N MET A 5 -12.05 21.63 16.86
CA MET A 5 -11.31 22.48 15.92
C MET A 5 -11.89 22.33 14.52
N ASN A 6 -11.87 23.39 13.72
CA ASN A 6 -12.20 23.30 12.31
C ASN A 6 -10.93 23.54 11.49
N ILE A 7 -10.74 22.76 10.43
CA ILE A 7 -9.66 22.90 9.46
C ILE A 7 -10.27 23.14 8.08
N ASN A 8 -9.72 24.08 7.33
CA ASN A 8 -10.05 24.22 5.91
C ASN A 8 -9.25 23.21 5.11
N ASP A 9 -9.94 22.29 4.44
CA ASP A 9 -9.40 21.34 3.50
C ASP A 9 -9.69 21.77 2.06
N SER A 10 -8.72 21.62 1.17
CA SER A 10 -8.82 22.04 -0.23
C SER A 10 -9.73 21.14 -1.07
N VAL A 11 -10.06 19.94 -0.59
CA VAL A 11 -10.95 18.98 -1.26
C VAL A 11 -12.36 19.07 -0.69
N HIS A 12 -12.47 18.95 0.64
CA HIS A 12 -13.71 18.76 1.37
C HIS A 12 -14.28 20.02 2.02
N GLY A 13 -13.59 21.16 1.91
CA GLY A 13 -14.02 22.41 2.54
C GLY A 13 -13.77 22.40 4.04
N LEU A 14 -14.75 22.84 4.85
CA LEU A 14 -14.56 22.93 6.29
C LEU A 14 -14.71 21.55 6.96
N VAL A 15 -13.59 20.97 7.41
CA VAL A 15 -13.57 19.70 8.15
C VAL A 15 -13.56 19.96 9.64
N ARG A 16 -14.51 19.35 10.35
CA ARG A 16 -14.63 19.44 11.80
C ARG A 16 -13.90 18.30 12.51
N LEU A 17 -13.16 18.66 13.55
CA LEU A 17 -12.43 17.76 14.45
C LEU A 17 -13.00 17.83 15.86
N THR A 18 -13.18 16.67 16.47
CA THR A 18 -13.49 16.48 17.88
C THR A 18 -12.27 16.81 18.73
N ALA A 19 -12.49 16.91 20.04
CA ALA A 19 -11.38 17.08 20.98
C ALA A 19 -10.41 15.88 20.97
N TYR A 20 -10.85 14.69 20.57
CA TYR A 20 -10.01 13.48 20.51
C TYR A 20 -9.04 13.54 19.33
N GLU A 21 -9.54 13.86 18.12
CA GLU A 21 -8.66 14.00 16.96
C GLU A 21 -7.68 15.16 17.13
N LYS A 22 -8.10 16.25 17.78
CA LYS A 22 -7.19 17.34 18.12
C LYS A 22 -5.98 16.85 18.93
N LYS A 23 -6.18 15.95 19.90
CA LYS A 23 -5.07 15.36 20.68
C LYS A 23 -4.15 14.53 19.78
N ILE A 24 -4.69 13.75 18.84
CA ILE A 24 -3.92 12.99 17.85
C ILE A 24 -3.07 13.93 16.98
N LEU A 25 -3.66 15.01 16.47
CA LEU A 25 -2.96 15.99 15.63
C LEU A 25 -1.79 16.67 16.33
N CYS A 26 -1.87 16.84 17.65
CA CYS A 26 -0.80 17.43 18.45
C CYS A 26 0.35 16.45 18.73
N SER A 27 0.23 15.17 18.40
CA SER A 27 1.31 14.20 18.60
C SER A 27 2.46 14.45 17.60
N PRO A 28 3.73 14.32 18.01
CA PRO A 28 4.87 14.45 17.10
C PRO A 28 4.82 13.46 15.93
N GLU A 29 4.34 12.24 16.19
CA GLU A 29 4.28 11.16 15.21
C GLU A 29 3.27 11.41 14.09
N PHE A 30 2.14 12.05 14.41
CA PHE A 30 1.17 12.46 13.40
C PHE A 30 1.59 13.75 12.69
N ASN A 31 2.13 14.72 13.45
CA ASN A 31 2.54 16.01 12.90
C ASN A 31 3.64 15.87 11.83
N ARG A 32 4.54 14.89 11.97
CA ARG A 32 5.57 14.58 10.94
C ARG A 32 4.99 14.40 9.53
N LEU A 33 3.72 13.99 9.40
CA LEU A 33 3.08 13.73 8.11
C LEU A 33 2.96 14.99 7.24
N HIS A 34 3.15 16.19 7.79
CA HIS A 34 3.34 17.42 7.01
C HIS A 34 4.56 17.36 6.08
N ASP A 35 5.56 16.55 6.43
CA ASP A 35 6.81 16.40 5.67
C ASP A 35 6.90 15.05 4.94
N VAL A 36 5.78 14.33 4.80
CA VAL A 36 5.70 13.08 4.02
C VAL A 36 4.74 13.26 2.86
N TYR A 37 5.25 13.20 1.62
CA TYR A 37 4.45 13.29 0.41
C TYR A 37 3.58 12.04 0.22
N GLN A 38 2.33 12.25 -0.19
CA GLN A 38 1.40 11.17 -0.53
C GLN A 38 1.91 10.33 -1.70
N ASN A 39 2.35 11.02 -2.75
CA ASN A 39 2.80 10.42 -4.01
C ASN A 39 4.32 10.46 -4.21
N SER A 40 5.09 10.39 -3.12
CA SER A 40 6.55 10.30 -3.14
C SER A 40 7.23 11.29 -4.11
N THR A 41 7.74 10.84 -5.28
CA THR A 41 8.47 11.70 -6.22
C THR A 41 7.61 12.35 -7.31
N VAL A 42 6.29 12.16 -7.32
CA VAL A 42 5.39 12.71 -8.35
C VAL A 42 5.56 14.23 -8.51
N PHE A 43 5.82 14.97 -7.43
CA PHE A 43 6.07 16.41 -7.46
C PHE A 43 7.25 16.81 -8.36
N MET A 44 8.21 15.92 -8.64
CA MET A 44 9.34 16.18 -9.53
C MET A 44 8.91 16.23 -11.00
N THR A 45 7.79 15.60 -11.35
CA THR A 45 7.19 15.65 -12.69
C THR A 45 6.01 16.63 -12.76
N PHE A 46 5.19 16.65 -11.71
CA PHE A 46 4.01 17.50 -11.55
C PHE A 46 4.25 18.46 -10.37
N PRO A 47 4.92 19.62 -10.55
CA PRO A 47 5.41 20.46 -9.45
C PRO A 47 4.35 20.97 -8.47
N ALA A 48 3.10 21.01 -8.92
CA ALA A 48 1.94 21.37 -8.09
C ALA A 48 1.49 20.23 -7.16
N ASN A 49 1.79 18.95 -7.48
CA ASN A 49 1.37 17.80 -6.68
C ASN A 49 2.27 17.66 -5.46
N ARG A 50 2.01 18.49 -4.46
CA ARG A 50 2.74 18.54 -3.20
C ARG A 50 1.91 18.05 -2.02
N THR A 51 0.85 17.30 -2.32
CA THR A 51 -0.03 16.69 -1.33
C THR A 51 0.79 15.89 -0.32
N LYS A 52 0.56 16.15 0.95
CA LYS A 52 1.12 15.46 2.10
C LYS A 52 0.12 14.47 2.67
N ARG A 53 0.65 13.47 3.37
CA ARG A 53 -0.17 12.47 4.05
C ARG A 53 -1.05 13.10 5.12
N PHE A 54 -0.62 14.21 5.73
CA PHE A 54 -1.39 14.92 6.76
C PHE A 54 -2.80 15.34 6.28
N GLU A 55 -2.91 16.12 5.20
CA GLU A 55 -4.22 16.54 4.68
C GLU A 55 -5.02 15.38 4.09
N HIS A 56 -4.35 14.39 3.52
CA HIS A 56 -5.00 13.16 3.03
C HIS A 56 -5.66 12.38 4.18
N SER A 57 -4.96 12.17 5.29
CA SER A 57 -5.50 11.51 6.49
C SER A 57 -6.72 12.24 7.07
N ILE A 58 -6.71 13.58 7.07
CA ILE A 58 -7.87 14.39 7.48
C ILE A 58 -9.05 14.17 6.52
N GLY A 59 -8.78 14.11 5.21
CA GLY A 59 -9.79 13.82 4.20
C GLY A 59 -10.41 12.44 4.32
N CYS A 60 -9.61 11.39 4.53
CA CYS A 60 -10.12 10.03 4.78
C CYS A 60 -11.00 10.00 6.04
N MET A 61 -10.53 10.61 7.14
CA MET A 61 -11.31 10.71 8.38
C MET A 61 -12.67 11.37 8.15
N TYR A 62 -12.73 12.46 7.37
CA TYR A 62 -13.97 13.12 7.02
C TYR A 62 -14.91 12.19 6.23
N LEU A 63 -14.42 11.58 5.15
CA LEU A 63 -15.22 10.69 4.31
C LEU A 63 -15.68 9.43 5.04
N ALA A 64 -14.83 8.82 5.87
CA ALA A 64 -15.19 7.66 6.71
C ALA A 64 -16.36 8.00 7.65
N SER A 65 -16.34 9.20 8.22
CA SER A 65 -17.41 9.69 9.10
C SER A 65 -18.72 9.83 8.35
N GLU A 66 -18.70 10.47 7.17
CA GLU A 66 -19.90 10.62 6.34
C GLU A 66 -20.44 9.25 5.91
N MET A 67 -19.59 8.34 5.44
CA MET A 67 -19.99 6.99 5.07
C MET A 67 -20.71 6.28 6.21
N PHE A 68 -20.08 6.24 7.39
CA PHE A 68 -20.66 5.54 8.54
C PHE A 68 -21.93 6.21 9.06
N TYR A 69 -21.93 7.55 9.16
CA TYR A 69 -23.10 8.33 9.57
C TYR A 69 -24.30 8.07 8.66
N ARG A 70 -24.13 8.17 7.33
CA ARG A 70 -25.21 7.92 6.36
C ARG A 70 -25.67 6.48 6.38
N ALA A 71 -24.74 5.53 6.51
CA ALA A 71 -25.07 4.12 6.61
C ALA A 71 -26.02 3.83 7.78
N VAL A 72 -25.74 4.39 8.97
CA VAL A 72 -26.61 4.23 10.15
C VAL A 72 -27.93 4.99 9.97
N LEU A 73 -27.89 6.21 9.41
CA LEU A 73 -29.07 7.06 9.20
C LEU A 73 -30.13 6.40 8.30
N ASN A 74 -29.71 5.67 7.27
CA ASN A 74 -30.60 5.10 6.26
C ASN A 74 -30.95 3.61 6.48
N SER A 75 -30.45 3.00 7.56
CA SER A 75 -30.73 1.59 7.86
C SER A 75 -32.00 1.42 8.69
N ASP A 76 -32.68 0.29 8.51
CA ASP A 76 -33.86 -0.06 9.31
C ASP A 76 -33.48 -0.51 10.73
N ASP A 77 -34.45 -0.40 11.64
CA ASP A 77 -34.29 -0.74 13.05
C ASP A 77 -33.81 -2.17 13.28
N GLY A 78 -34.29 -3.16 12.51
CA GLY A 78 -33.89 -4.56 12.68
C GLY A 78 -32.42 -4.78 12.33
N THR A 79 -31.95 -4.13 11.26
CA THR A 79 -30.54 -4.12 10.88
C THR A 79 -29.68 -3.44 11.94
N LEU A 80 -30.09 -2.27 12.44
CA LEU A 80 -29.35 -1.54 13.46
C LEU A 80 -29.32 -2.28 14.79
N ASP A 81 -30.45 -2.88 15.20
CA ASP A 81 -30.54 -3.68 16.42
C ASP A 81 -29.53 -4.83 16.39
N LYS A 82 -29.44 -5.55 15.26
CA LYS A 82 -28.45 -6.62 15.08
C LYS A 82 -27.02 -6.08 15.09
N PHE A 83 -26.75 -5.00 14.37
CA PHE A 83 -25.41 -4.41 14.24
C PHE A 83 -24.85 -3.94 15.57
N PHE A 84 -25.60 -3.13 16.32
CA PHE A 84 -25.15 -2.61 17.60
C PHE A 84 -25.21 -3.65 18.72
N SER A 85 -26.04 -4.70 18.63
CA SER A 85 -25.99 -5.80 19.59
C SER A 85 -24.68 -6.61 19.47
N GLU A 86 -24.19 -6.86 18.25
CA GLU A 86 -22.90 -7.51 18.05
C GLU A 86 -21.73 -6.63 18.54
N PHE A 87 -21.77 -5.33 18.25
CA PHE A 87 -20.79 -4.40 18.82
C PHE A 87 -20.91 -4.26 20.34
N GLY A 88 -22.11 -4.34 20.92
CA GLY A 88 -22.30 -4.36 22.38
C GLY A 88 -21.50 -5.49 23.04
N LYS A 89 -21.50 -6.70 22.44
CA LYS A 89 -20.70 -7.84 22.91
C LYS A 89 -19.19 -7.57 22.79
N GLU A 90 -18.74 -7.04 21.66
CA GLU A 90 -17.33 -6.66 21.46
C GLU A 90 -16.88 -5.61 22.49
N MET A 91 -17.75 -4.65 22.82
CA MET A 91 -17.47 -3.62 23.84
C MET A 91 -17.37 -4.22 25.25
N GLN A 92 -18.14 -5.25 25.59
CA GLN A 92 -18.00 -5.96 26.87
C GLN A 92 -16.63 -6.65 26.99
N GLU A 93 -16.14 -7.28 25.91
CA GLU A 93 -14.81 -7.88 25.92
C GLU A 93 -13.69 -6.83 26.02
N ILE A 94 -13.86 -5.67 25.37
CA ILE A 94 -12.92 -4.56 25.46
C ILE A 94 -12.85 -3.99 26.89
N GLN A 95 -13.98 -3.90 27.60
CA GLN A 95 -14.04 -3.38 28.97
C GLN A 95 -13.15 -4.16 29.94
N LYS A 96 -12.97 -5.47 29.72
CA LYS A 96 -12.07 -6.33 30.52
C LYS A 96 -10.60 -5.96 30.39
N SER A 97 -10.22 -5.30 29.29
CA SER A 97 -8.84 -4.92 28.97
C SER A 97 -8.51 -3.47 29.35
N LEU A 98 -9.44 -2.74 29.96
CA LEU A 98 -9.24 -1.36 30.38
C LEU A 98 -8.28 -1.27 31.57
N ASP A 99 -7.46 -0.22 31.59
CA ASP A 99 -6.63 0.13 32.74
C ASP A 99 -7.53 0.75 33.82
N LYS A 100 -7.98 -0.10 34.74
CA LYS A 100 -8.88 0.28 35.84
C LYS A 100 -8.24 1.31 36.78
N GLU A 101 -6.91 1.34 36.91
CA GLU A 101 -6.23 2.35 37.73
C GLU A 101 -6.39 3.75 37.13
N LYS A 102 -6.22 3.89 35.81
CA LYS A 102 -6.43 5.17 35.09
C LYS A 102 -7.86 5.67 35.11
N ILE A 103 -8.82 4.83 35.49
CA ILE A 103 -10.22 5.19 35.62
C ILE A 103 -10.57 5.49 37.09
N ALA A 104 -9.94 4.80 38.04
CA ALA A 104 -10.37 4.74 39.44
C ALA A 104 -10.22 6.04 40.24
N ASN A 105 -11.34 6.42 40.86
CA ASN A 105 -11.54 6.96 42.21
C ASN A 105 -13.05 7.16 42.53
N VAL A 106 -13.95 6.50 41.78
CA VAL A 106 -15.41 6.55 41.98
C VAL A 106 -15.87 5.17 42.46
N ILE A 107 -16.02 5.03 43.78
CA ILE A 107 -16.23 3.74 44.47
C ILE A 107 -17.54 3.02 44.05
N GLU A 108 -18.46 3.69 43.35
CA GLU A 108 -19.83 3.20 43.17
C GLU A 108 -20.31 3.04 41.71
N SER A 109 -19.47 3.27 40.69
CA SER A 109 -19.98 3.22 39.31
C SER A 109 -20.25 1.79 38.83
N VAL A 110 -21.49 1.47 38.47
CA VAL A 110 -21.90 0.13 38.01
C VAL A 110 -21.35 -0.15 36.61
N ILE A 111 -21.44 0.83 35.71
CA ILE A 111 -21.00 0.68 34.31
C ILE A 111 -19.49 0.58 34.19
N ILE A 112 -18.75 1.32 35.02
CA ILE A 112 -17.29 1.37 34.94
C ILE A 112 -16.65 0.16 35.63
N ASN A 113 -17.27 -0.34 36.72
CA ASN A 113 -16.68 -1.39 37.54
C ASN A 113 -17.16 -2.81 37.20
N GLN A 114 -18.29 -2.95 36.50
CA GLN A 114 -18.82 -4.23 36.04
C GLN A 114 -18.77 -4.31 34.51
N ASP A 115 -18.54 -5.51 33.96
CA ASP A 115 -18.44 -5.74 32.49
C ASP A 115 -19.85 -5.69 31.82
N VAL A 116 -20.51 -4.53 31.89
CA VAL A 116 -21.90 -4.32 31.49
C VAL A 116 -22.01 -4.13 29.97
N CYS A 117 -23.10 -4.62 29.38
CA CYS A 117 -23.43 -4.33 28.00
C CYS A 117 -23.92 -2.88 27.88
N LEU A 118 -23.14 -2.02 27.20
CA LEU A 118 -23.49 -0.61 27.00
C LEU A 118 -24.78 -0.39 26.17
N CYS A 119 -25.29 -1.46 25.55
CA CYS A 119 -26.52 -1.47 24.75
C CYS A 119 -27.76 -1.97 25.53
N ASP A 120 -27.63 -2.28 26.82
CA ASP A 120 -28.72 -2.84 27.63
C ASP A 120 -29.64 -1.72 28.17
N ASP A 121 -30.93 -1.89 27.90
CA ASP A 121 -31.99 -0.96 28.31
C ASP A 121 -32.08 -0.79 29.84
N ALA A 122 -31.61 -1.78 30.61
CA ALA A 122 -31.62 -1.75 32.07
C ALA A 122 -30.77 -0.61 32.68
N TYR A 123 -29.81 -0.05 31.93
CA TYR A 123 -28.85 0.93 32.45
C TYR A 123 -29.06 2.36 31.94
N LEU A 124 -29.96 2.57 30.97
CA LEU A 124 -30.19 3.88 30.32
C LEU A 124 -30.49 5.01 31.30
N ASP A 125 -31.24 4.71 32.36
CA ASP A 125 -31.66 5.71 33.35
C ASP A 125 -30.68 5.90 34.51
N THR A 126 -29.61 5.11 34.55
CA THR A 126 -28.60 5.23 35.61
C THR A 126 -27.82 6.54 35.48
N PRO A 127 -27.45 7.20 36.59
CA PRO A 127 -26.63 8.41 36.54
C PRO A 127 -25.32 8.23 35.79
N ASP A 128 -24.68 7.06 35.95
CA ASP A 128 -23.43 6.73 35.28
C ASP A 128 -23.56 6.67 33.75
N TRP A 129 -24.68 6.14 33.24
CA TRP A 129 -24.93 6.08 31.81
C TRP A 129 -25.10 7.48 31.24
N LYS A 130 -25.83 8.35 31.94
CA LYS A 130 -26.03 9.75 31.55
C LYS A 130 -24.72 10.54 31.59
N ASP A 131 -23.91 10.38 32.63
CA ASP A 131 -22.60 11.03 32.72
C ASP A 131 -21.66 10.57 31.60
N LEU A 132 -21.63 9.27 31.29
CA LEU A 132 -20.83 8.74 30.18
C LEU A 132 -21.35 9.23 28.83
N LEU A 133 -22.67 9.28 28.63
CA LEU A 133 -23.27 9.85 27.42
C LEU A 133 -22.89 11.34 27.28
N ASP A 134 -23.02 12.13 28.33
CA ASP A 134 -22.71 13.56 28.31
C ASP A 134 -21.24 13.82 27.96
N VAL A 135 -20.31 13.03 28.51
CA VAL A 135 -18.89 13.08 28.13
C VAL A 135 -18.71 12.71 26.66
N SER A 136 -19.34 11.63 26.20
CA SER A 136 -19.24 11.14 24.82
C SER A 136 -19.79 12.16 23.80
N VAL A 137 -20.95 12.75 24.09
CA VAL A 137 -21.56 13.84 23.31
C VAL A 137 -20.67 15.08 23.35
N GLY A 138 -20.02 15.35 24.48
CA GLY A 138 -19.10 16.46 24.66
C GLY A 138 -17.90 16.47 23.70
N TYR A 139 -17.49 15.32 23.15
CA TYR A 139 -16.45 15.21 22.11
C TYR A 139 -16.98 15.55 20.71
N THR A 140 -18.16 15.05 20.38
CA THR A 140 -18.74 15.10 19.04
C THR A 140 -19.75 16.22 18.84
N ASP A 141 -19.98 17.03 19.89
CA ASP A 141 -21.00 18.08 20.03
C ASP A 141 -22.43 17.67 19.65
N GLY A 142 -22.70 16.36 19.61
CA GLY A 142 -23.97 15.78 19.18
C GLY A 142 -24.22 15.84 17.66
N SER A 143 -23.41 16.58 16.89
CA SER A 143 -23.62 16.74 15.44
C SER A 143 -23.46 15.44 14.65
N LEU A 144 -22.70 14.50 15.21
CA LEU A 144 -22.46 13.20 14.60
C LEU A 144 -23.50 12.14 14.96
N ILE A 145 -24.57 12.44 15.71
CA ILE A 145 -25.57 11.43 16.12
C ILE A 145 -26.72 11.36 15.11
N PRO A 146 -26.99 10.19 14.48
CA PRO A 146 -28.16 10.01 13.61
C PRO A 146 -29.46 10.11 14.41
N TYR A 147 -30.45 10.83 13.87
CA TYR A 147 -31.71 11.07 14.59
C TYR A 147 -32.56 9.80 14.79
N ASN A 148 -32.39 8.79 13.93
CA ASN A 148 -33.09 7.50 14.00
C ASN A 148 -32.46 6.54 15.03
N LEU A 149 -31.32 6.89 15.63
CA LEU A 149 -30.61 6.00 16.54
C LEU A 149 -31.31 5.93 17.90
N LYS A 150 -31.73 4.73 18.29
CA LYS A 150 -32.31 4.43 19.61
C LYS A 150 -31.32 4.79 20.73
N GLU A 151 -31.84 5.28 21.86
CA GLU A 151 -31.05 5.79 22.99
C GLU A 151 -29.97 4.81 23.44
N LYS A 152 -30.33 3.52 23.57
CA LYS A 152 -29.44 2.44 24.02
C LYS A 152 -28.20 2.23 23.16
N TYR A 153 -28.21 2.65 21.90
CA TYR A 153 -27.06 2.49 21.01
C TYR A 153 -26.17 3.72 20.93
N ARG A 154 -26.54 4.85 21.55
CA ARG A 154 -25.83 6.12 21.40
C ARG A 154 -24.37 6.07 21.88
N ILE A 155 -24.11 5.49 23.04
CA ILE A 155 -22.74 5.38 23.57
C ILE A 155 -21.87 4.51 22.66
N VAL A 156 -22.36 3.32 22.28
CA VAL A 156 -21.62 2.41 21.39
C VAL A 156 -21.40 3.04 20.02
N TYR A 157 -22.40 3.72 19.46
CA TYR A 157 -22.25 4.47 18.22
C TYR A 157 -21.19 5.57 18.32
N LEU A 158 -21.22 6.38 19.39
CA LEU A 158 -20.26 7.47 19.60
C LEU A 158 -18.84 6.94 19.74
N ILE A 159 -18.65 5.82 20.45
CA ILE A 159 -17.35 5.12 20.52
C ILE A 159 -16.95 4.67 19.12
N LEU A 160 -17.82 3.98 18.38
CA LEU A 160 -17.50 3.43 17.05
C LEU A 160 -17.16 4.52 16.02
N ILE A 161 -17.94 5.59 15.92
CA ILE A 161 -17.64 6.67 14.98
C ILE A 161 -16.36 7.40 15.36
N GLN A 162 -16.10 7.61 16.66
CA GLN A 162 -14.87 8.21 17.14
C GLN A 162 -13.65 7.32 16.87
N SER A 163 -13.80 6.00 17.02
CA SER A 163 -12.75 5.02 16.69
C SER A 163 -12.51 4.88 15.20
N LEU A 164 -13.56 4.89 14.37
CA LEU A 164 -13.45 4.88 12.91
C LEU A 164 -12.74 6.14 12.43
N ARG A 165 -13.08 7.31 12.98
CA ARG A 165 -12.38 8.57 12.71
C ARG A 165 -10.91 8.50 13.08
N ALA A 166 -10.58 8.04 14.28
CA ALA A 166 -9.20 7.90 14.72
C ALA A 166 -8.43 6.89 13.85
N ALA A 167 -9.06 5.77 13.46
CA ALA A 167 -8.46 4.76 12.57
C ALA A 167 -8.20 5.33 11.17
N ALA A 168 -9.18 6.01 10.57
CA ALA A 168 -9.05 6.65 9.26
C ALA A 168 -8.02 7.79 9.28
N LEU A 169 -7.88 8.50 10.41
CA LEU A 169 -6.84 9.50 10.58
C LEU A 169 -5.45 8.85 10.67
N LEU A 170 -5.31 7.74 11.40
CA LEU A 170 -4.02 7.10 11.66
C LEU A 170 -3.59 6.06 10.61
N HIS A 171 -4.42 5.71 9.62
CA HIS A 171 -4.16 4.62 8.68
C HIS A 171 -2.80 4.74 7.97
N ASP A 172 -2.37 5.97 7.73
CA ASP A 172 -1.16 6.32 6.98
C ASP A 172 0.04 6.73 7.87
N VAL A 173 -0.12 6.72 9.19
CA VAL A 173 0.92 7.19 10.14
C VAL A 173 2.19 6.35 10.10
N GLY A 174 2.15 5.17 9.48
CA GLY A 174 3.26 4.23 9.38
C GLY A 174 4.22 4.45 8.21
N HIS A 175 3.90 5.35 7.27
CA HIS A 175 4.69 5.48 6.05
C HIS A 175 6.10 6.05 6.29
N PRO A 176 7.17 5.39 5.80
CA PRO A 176 8.53 5.90 5.85
C PRO A 176 8.71 7.10 4.91
N PRO A 177 9.87 7.80 4.96
CA PRO A 177 10.27 8.76 3.93
C PRO A 177 10.08 8.18 2.52
N PHE A 178 9.41 8.90 1.62
CA PHE A 178 9.06 8.47 0.26
C PHE A 178 8.32 7.11 0.19
N SER A 179 7.71 6.68 1.30
CA SER A 179 6.73 5.61 1.38
C SER A 179 7.20 4.29 0.71
N HIS A 180 6.44 3.78 -0.26
CA HIS A 180 6.70 2.48 -0.89
C HIS A 180 8.06 2.39 -1.60
N ILE A 181 8.67 3.51 -1.99
CA ILE A 181 9.97 3.53 -2.67
C ILE A 181 11.06 3.04 -1.72
N VAL A 182 11.13 3.67 -0.54
CA VAL A 182 12.10 3.29 0.50
C VAL A 182 11.81 1.90 1.05
N GLU A 183 10.53 1.56 1.22
CA GLU A 183 10.14 0.21 1.63
C GLU A 183 10.60 -0.86 0.62
N SER A 184 10.45 -0.60 -0.68
CA SER A 184 10.96 -1.48 -1.74
C SER A 184 12.48 -1.63 -1.66
N ALA A 185 13.21 -0.52 -1.47
CA ALA A 185 14.66 -0.53 -1.33
C ALA A 185 15.13 -1.34 -0.11
N ILE A 186 14.48 -1.19 1.05
CA ILE A 186 14.77 -1.95 2.27
C ILE A 186 14.49 -3.45 2.04
N ASN A 187 13.35 -3.79 1.45
CA ASN A 187 12.98 -5.18 1.17
C ASN A 187 13.96 -5.84 0.18
N LYS A 188 14.39 -5.10 -0.85
CA LYS A 188 15.41 -5.56 -1.79
C LYS A 188 16.74 -5.84 -1.09
N ALA A 189 17.21 -4.93 -0.25
CA ALA A 189 18.43 -5.14 0.54
C ALA A 189 18.31 -6.34 1.49
N LYS A 190 17.16 -6.50 2.16
CA LYS A 190 16.88 -7.65 3.04
C LYS A 190 16.94 -8.98 2.28
N ASN A 191 16.36 -9.03 1.08
CA ASN A 191 16.38 -10.24 0.24
C ASN A 191 17.81 -10.58 -0.20
N ASP A 192 18.59 -9.59 -0.65
CA ASP A 192 19.97 -9.82 -1.09
C ASP A 192 20.87 -10.30 0.06
N VAL A 193 20.70 -9.74 1.26
CA VAL A 193 21.38 -10.21 2.47
C VAL A 193 21.01 -11.66 2.77
N SER A 194 19.73 -12.01 2.69
CA SER A 194 19.25 -13.37 2.89
C SER A 194 19.82 -14.35 1.84
N ASP A 195 19.92 -13.94 0.58
CA ASP A 195 20.45 -14.78 -0.49
C ASP A 195 21.98 -14.90 -0.39
N ALA A 196 22.68 -13.82 -0.05
CA ALA A 196 24.11 -13.87 0.25
C ALA A 196 24.40 -14.81 1.42
N ARG A 197 23.58 -14.82 2.48
CA ARG A 197 23.71 -15.77 3.60
C ARG A 197 23.51 -17.23 3.19
N ARG A 198 22.74 -17.50 2.13
CA ARG A 198 22.54 -18.85 1.58
C ARG A 198 23.70 -19.29 0.68
N LEU A 199 24.28 -18.35 -0.07
CA LEU A 199 25.30 -18.62 -1.08
C LEU A 199 26.73 -18.61 -0.49
N LEU A 200 27.01 -17.70 0.44
CA LEU A 200 28.31 -17.54 1.09
C LEU A 200 28.37 -18.39 2.37
N ARG A 201 29.50 -19.05 2.63
CA ARG A 201 29.72 -19.87 3.83
C ARG A 201 30.43 -19.06 4.91
N GLY A 202 29.90 -19.07 6.14
CA GLY A 202 30.56 -18.61 7.38
C GLY A 202 31.47 -17.39 7.22
N GLU A 203 32.79 -17.62 7.19
CA GLU A 203 33.81 -16.57 7.08
C GLU A 203 33.65 -15.65 5.86
N ASP A 204 33.19 -16.15 4.71
CA ASP A 204 33.05 -15.32 3.50
C ASP A 204 31.89 -14.33 3.63
N PHE A 205 30.85 -14.71 4.37
CA PHE A 205 29.73 -13.83 4.68
C PHE A 205 30.14 -12.73 5.68
N GLU A 206 30.86 -13.11 6.75
CA GLU A 206 31.37 -12.18 7.76
C GLU A 206 32.48 -11.24 7.24
N LYS A 207 33.21 -11.66 6.20
CA LYS A 207 34.14 -10.78 5.45
C LYS A 207 33.40 -9.79 4.54
N THR A 208 32.20 -10.13 4.09
CA THR A 208 31.41 -9.30 3.15
C THR A 208 30.56 -8.26 3.87
N PHE A 209 29.91 -8.64 4.98
CA PHE A 209 29.02 -7.76 5.74
C PHE A 209 29.57 -7.50 7.14
N ASN A 210 29.41 -6.25 7.61
CA ASN A 210 29.74 -5.87 8.96
C ASN A 210 28.72 -6.48 9.96
N PRO A 211 29.15 -7.36 10.89
CA PRO A 211 28.24 -8.07 11.78
C PRO A 211 27.42 -7.15 12.70
N GLU A 212 28.01 -6.08 13.22
CA GLU A 212 27.33 -5.15 14.12
C GLU A 212 26.21 -4.40 13.40
N ARG A 213 26.52 -3.82 12.24
CA ARG A 213 25.55 -3.09 11.42
C ARG A 213 24.43 -3.99 10.91
N LEU A 214 24.79 -5.20 10.51
CA LEU A 214 23.83 -6.21 10.06
C LEU A 214 22.88 -6.62 11.18
N ASN A 215 23.39 -6.85 12.40
CA ASN A 215 22.56 -7.19 13.54
C ASN A 215 21.55 -6.08 13.88
N VAL A 216 21.97 -4.80 13.84
CA VAL A 216 21.05 -3.66 14.05
C VAL A 216 19.95 -3.61 12.98
N PHE A 217 20.33 -3.78 11.71
CA PHE A 217 19.39 -3.81 10.59
C PHE A 217 18.40 -4.97 10.69
N GLU A 218 18.88 -6.19 10.95
CA GLU A 218 18.02 -7.37 11.09
C GLU A 218 17.12 -7.27 12.32
N ASN A 219 17.61 -6.79 13.46
CA ASN A 219 16.77 -6.63 14.66
C ASN A 219 15.66 -5.62 14.45
N ALA A 220 15.95 -4.50 13.79
CA ALA A 220 14.93 -3.51 13.43
C ALA A 220 13.83 -4.13 12.54
N LEU A 221 14.21 -5.00 11.59
CA LEU A 221 13.31 -5.60 10.62
C LEU A 221 12.70 -6.96 11.03
N ASN A 222 13.25 -7.65 12.04
CA ASN A 222 12.74 -8.94 12.53
C ASN A 222 11.51 -8.76 13.43
N SER A 223 11.28 -7.54 13.93
CA SER A 223 10.01 -7.13 14.53
C SER A 223 8.81 -7.25 13.55
N ILE A 224 9.10 -7.46 12.26
CA ILE A 224 8.13 -7.56 11.16
C ILE A 224 7.78 -9.04 10.92
N LYS A 225 6.62 -9.51 11.43
CA LYS A 225 5.98 -10.79 11.01
C LYS A 225 6.12 -11.06 9.50
N PRO A 226 6.39 -12.29 9.06
CA PRO A 226 6.45 -12.64 7.64
C PRO A 226 5.15 -12.29 6.90
N GLY A 227 5.24 -11.59 5.77
CA GLY A 227 4.12 -11.39 4.84
C GLY A 227 3.29 -10.12 5.00
N SER A 228 3.54 -9.23 5.97
CA SER A 228 2.87 -7.92 6.05
C SER A 228 3.82 -6.78 5.69
N GLN A 229 3.26 -5.68 5.18
CA GLN A 229 4.03 -4.51 4.77
C GLN A 229 4.64 -3.79 5.99
N LEU A 230 5.79 -3.15 5.81
CA LEU A 230 6.50 -2.41 6.86
C LEU A 230 5.63 -1.28 7.40
N HIS A 231 5.04 -0.48 6.51
CA HIS A 231 4.24 0.67 6.90
C HIS A 231 2.97 0.28 7.67
N GLU A 232 2.32 -0.85 7.38
CA GLU A 232 1.14 -1.32 8.12
C GLU A 232 1.49 -1.60 9.59
N LYS A 233 2.58 -2.33 9.84
CA LYS A 233 3.03 -2.61 11.22
C LYS A 233 3.48 -1.37 11.95
N MET A 234 4.22 -0.52 11.24
CA MET A 234 4.67 0.75 11.79
C MET A 234 3.50 1.65 12.13
N GLY A 235 2.51 1.69 11.25
CA GLY A 235 1.26 2.40 11.45
C GLY A 235 0.59 1.93 12.73
N PHE A 236 0.45 0.61 12.92
CA PHE A 236 -0.13 0.06 14.13
C PHE A 236 0.67 0.36 15.41
N ALA A 237 2.00 0.21 15.39
CA ALA A 237 2.86 0.48 16.53
C ALA A 237 2.84 1.96 16.93
N ILE A 238 2.95 2.85 15.95
CA ILE A 238 2.87 4.31 16.14
C ILE A 238 1.49 4.69 16.64
N SER A 239 0.42 4.16 16.02
CA SER A 239 -0.97 4.41 16.45
C SER A 239 -1.19 4.02 17.90
N ARG A 240 -0.71 2.84 18.32
CA ARG A 240 -0.81 2.41 19.73
C ARG A 240 -0.13 3.41 20.67
N ASN A 241 1.06 3.87 20.34
CA ASN A 241 1.78 4.83 21.16
C ASN A 241 0.98 6.14 21.24
N VAL A 242 0.65 6.75 20.10
CA VAL A 242 -0.12 8.00 20.02
C VAL A 242 -1.41 7.91 20.83
N LEU A 243 -2.21 6.85 20.62
CA LEU A 243 -3.49 6.69 21.29
C LEU A 243 -3.33 6.48 22.81
N SER A 244 -2.31 5.74 23.25
CA SER A 244 -2.05 5.52 24.68
C SER A 244 -1.64 6.80 25.43
N GLU A 245 -1.05 7.75 24.72
CA GLU A 245 -0.55 9.01 25.28
C GLU A 245 -1.63 10.07 25.44
N ILE A 246 -2.67 10.02 24.60
CA ILE A 246 -3.77 11.00 24.63
C ILE A 246 -4.87 10.65 25.63
N VAL A 247 -4.87 9.41 26.15
CA VAL A 247 -5.79 8.93 27.19
C VAL A 247 -5.60 9.72 28.47
N THR A 248 -6.71 10.25 28.98
CA THR A 248 -6.77 10.99 30.24
C THR A 248 -6.47 10.07 31.42
N ASP A 249 -5.58 10.50 32.30
CA ASP A 249 -5.18 9.75 33.50
C ASP A 249 -5.93 10.30 34.73
N ASN A 250 -6.84 9.50 35.30
CA ASN A 250 -7.62 9.88 36.47
C ASN A 250 -7.04 9.34 37.80
N ARG A 251 -5.84 8.71 37.81
CA ARG A 251 -5.29 8.07 39.03
C ARG A 251 -5.22 8.98 40.25
N ASN A 252 -4.97 10.27 40.02
CA ASN A 252 -4.78 11.27 41.08
C ASN A 252 -5.99 12.22 41.26
N SER A 253 -7.13 11.90 40.63
CA SER A 253 -8.31 12.75 40.60
C SER A 253 -9.55 11.96 41.02
N ASN A 254 -10.32 12.46 42.00
CA ASN A 254 -11.61 11.86 42.39
C ASN A 254 -12.78 12.39 41.55
N ASN A 255 -12.51 12.87 40.34
CA ASN A 255 -13.52 13.52 39.51
C ASN A 255 -14.19 12.52 38.56
N LYS A 256 -15.52 12.38 38.71
CA LYS A 256 -16.36 11.48 37.92
C LYS A 256 -16.32 11.77 36.41
N GLU A 257 -16.24 13.04 36.00
CA GLU A 257 -16.14 13.43 34.59
C GLU A 257 -14.81 12.96 33.97
N TYR A 258 -13.72 13.01 34.74
CA TYR A 258 -12.41 12.51 34.29
C TYR A 258 -12.39 10.98 34.24
N ALA A 259 -13.04 10.29 35.16
CA ALA A 259 -13.22 8.84 35.10
C ALA A 259 -13.99 8.42 33.83
N CYS A 260 -15.13 9.06 33.55
CA CYS A 260 -15.92 8.82 32.32
C CYS A 260 -15.13 9.16 31.06
N THR A 261 -14.34 10.25 31.09
CA THR A 261 -13.43 10.61 30.00
C THR A 261 -12.37 9.54 29.77
N SER A 262 -11.71 9.07 30.82
CA SER A 262 -10.69 8.01 30.74
C SER A 262 -11.29 6.72 30.18
N PHE A 263 -12.46 6.32 30.66
CA PHE A 263 -13.20 5.17 30.13
C PHE A 263 -13.46 5.32 28.63
N PHE A 264 -14.10 6.42 28.21
CA PHE A 264 -14.41 6.67 26.81
C PHE A 264 -13.16 6.65 25.92
N GLU A 265 -12.10 7.36 26.30
CA GLU A 265 -10.87 7.46 25.51
C GLU A 265 -10.11 6.12 25.41
N GLN A 266 -10.10 5.33 26.47
CA GLN A 266 -9.50 3.99 26.46
C GLN A 266 -10.29 3.03 25.58
N THR A 267 -11.63 3.03 25.67
CA THR A 267 -12.47 2.18 24.83
C THR A 267 -12.34 2.59 23.35
N VAL A 268 -12.31 3.89 23.05
CA VAL A 268 -12.05 4.40 21.70
C VAL A 268 -10.68 3.95 21.20
N MET A 269 -9.63 4.03 22.03
CA MET A 269 -8.28 3.57 21.67
C MET A 269 -8.29 2.08 21.30
N LEU A 270 -8.85 1.22 22.15
CA LEU A 270 -8.85 -0.22 21.94
C LEU A 270 -9.67 -0.62 20.70
N CYS A 271 -10.82 0.02 20.48
CA CYS A 271 -11.63 -0.14 19.27
C CYS A 271 -10.87 0.32 18.02
N THR A 272 -10.17 1.45 18.08
CA THR A 272 -9.35 1.97 16.98
C THR A 272 -8.28 0.96 16.58
N LEU A 273 -7.59 0.37 17.57
CA LEU A 273 -6.58 -0.66 17.32
C LEU A 273 -7.17 -1.94 16.71
N LYS A 274 -8.37 -2.36 17.13
CA LYS A 274 -9.09 -3.49 16.51
C LYS A 274 -9.53 -3.20 15.07
N ILE A 275 -9.96 -1.97 14.76
CA ILE A 275 -10.27 -1.53 13.39
C ILE A 275 -9.00 -1.58 12.53
N LEU A 276 -7.89 -1.02 13.00
CA LEU A 276 -6.61 -1.01 12.25
C LEU A 276 -6.03 -2.42 12.04
N SER A 277 -6.38 -3.38 12.90
CA SER A 277 -5.88 -4.77 12.83
C SER A 277 -6.81 -5.72 12.09
N ASP A 278 -7.94 -5.25 11.57
CA ASP A 278 -8.96 -6.07 10.88
C ASP A 278 -9.48 -7.25 11.74
N GLU A 279 -9.61 -7.04 13.07
CA GLU A 279 -9.93 -8.10 14.04
C GLU A 279 -11.44 -8.24 14.35
N GLY A 280 -11.91 -9.48 14.50
CA GLY A 280 -13.25 -9.77 15.03
C GLY A 280 -14.39 -9.19 14.17
N TYR A 281 -15.37 -8.57 14.82
CA TYR A 281 -16.46 -7.86 14.14
C TYR A 281 -16.04 -6.49 13.57
N PHE A 282 -14.88 -5.94 13.99
CA PHE A 282 -14.40 -4.62 13.54
C PHE A 282 -13.98 -4.61 12.07
N LYS A 283 -13.69 -5.77 11.47
CA LYS A 283 -13.40 -5.89 10.02
C LYS A 283 -14.48 -5.30 9.11
N TYR A 284 -15.73 -5.31 9.54
CA TYR A 284 -16.83 -4.75 8.74
C TYR A 284 -16.77 -3.23 8.71
N VAL A 285 -16.33 -2.60 9.80
CA VAL A 285 -16.10 -1.15 9.87
C VAL A 285 -14.77 -0.78 9.24
N HIS A 286 -13.74 -1.63 9.35
CA HIS A 286 -12.46 -1.48 8.64
C HIS A 286 -12.63 -1.37 7.12
N ALA A 287 -13.63 -2.05 6.53
CA ALA A 287 -13.95 -1.94 5.10
C ALA A 287 -14.37 -0.52 4.65
N VAL A 288 -14.69 0.40 5.57
CA VAL A 288 -14.89 1.82 5.25
C VAL A 288 -13.56 2.52 4.93
N ILE A 289 -12.44 2.00 5.47
CA ILE A 289 -11.08 2.54 5.29
C ILE A 289 -10.32 1.77 4.19
N ASP A 290 -10.44 0.44 4.14
CA ASP A 290 -9.78 -0.39 3.10
C ASP A 290 -10.76 -1.39 2.47
N ALA A 291 -11.21 -1.07 1.25
CA ALA A 291 -12.06 -1.87 0.40
C ALA A 291 -11.90 -1.51 -1.08
N SER A 292 -12.74 -2.06 -1.97
CA SER A 292 -12.76 -1.65 -3.38
C SER A 292 -13.19 -0.18 -3.54
N LEU A 293 -14.07 0.27 -2.64
CA LEU A 293 -14.57 1.63 -2.50
C LEU A 293 -14.52 1.99 -1.01
N ASP A 294 -13.59 2.86 -0.63
CA ASP A 294 -13.29 3.23 0.75
C ASP A 294 -12.94 4.73 0.86
N CYS A 295 -12.78 5.24 2.08
CA CYS A 295 -12.43 6.66 2.29
C CYS A 295 -11.07 7.03 1.73
N ASP A 296 -10.10 6.11 1.79
CA ASP A 296 -8.70 6.36 1.40
C ASP A 296 -8.66 6.66 -0.11
N ARG A 297 -9.19 5.73 -0.90
CA ARG A 297 -9.23 5.85 -2.36
C ARG A 297 -10.12 6.99 -2.82
N LEU A 298 -11.21 7.26 -2.13
CA LEU A 298 -12.10 8.38 -2.47
C LEU A 298 -11.46 9.75 -2.21
N ASP A 299 -10.60 9.86 -1.20
CA ASP A 299 -9.83 11.06 -0.95
C ASP A 299 -8.68 11.22 -1.96
N TYR A 300 -7.76 10.25 -2.04
CA TYR A 300 -6.54 10.45 -2.83
C TYR A 300 -6.86 10.61 -4.32
N VAL A 301 -7.88 9.93 -4.85
CA VAL A 301 -8.22 10.06 -6.28
C VAL A 301 -8.52 11.51 -6.63
N VAL A 302 -9.30 12.21 -5.82
CA VAL A 302 -9.66 13.61 -6.09
C VAL A 302 -8.52 14.54 -5.70
N ARG A 303 -7.89 14.30 -4.55
CA ARG A 303 -6.80 15.14 -4.03
C ARG A 303 -5.60 15.16 -4.96
N ASP A 304 -5.23 14.01 -5.52
CA ASP A 304 -4.06 13.87 -6.38
C ASP A 304 -4.29 14.43 -7.78
N TYR A 305 -5.52 14.33 -8.31
CA TYR A 305 -5.87 15.03 -9.55
C TYR A 305 -5.77 16.54 -9.38
N ARG A 306 -6.40 17.08 -8.32
CA ARG A 306 -6.33 18.50 -8.00
C ARG A 306 -4.89 18.95 -7.76
N GLY A 307 -4.12 18.19 -6.99
CA GLY A 307 -2.70 18.44 -6.74
C GLY A 307 -1.87 18.41 -8.02
N SER A 308 -2.15 17.51 -8.96
CA SER A 308 -1.41 17.41 -10.22
C SER A 308 -1.72 18.51 -11.23
N GLY A 309 -2.72 19.36 -10.97
CA GLY A 309 -3.20 20.37 -11.91
C GLY A 309 -3.93 19.80 -13.11
N ILE A 310 -4.32 18.52 -13.07
CA ILE A 310 -5.10 17.87 -14.11
C ILE A 310 -6.58 18.03 -13.77
N ASN A 311 -7.34 18.64 -14.68
CA ASN A 311 -8.78 18.76 -14.52
C ASN A 311 -9.48 17.44 -14.88
N ALA A 312 -9.70 16.59 -13.88
CA ALA A 312 -10.49 15.37 -14.01
C ALA A 312 -11.99 15.57 -13.65
N GLY A 313 -12.41 16.80 -13.38
CA GLY A 313 -13.72 17.12 -12.80
C GLY A 313 -13.92 16.57 -11.38
N ASP A 314 -14.97 16.99 -10.71
CA ASP A 314 -15.27 16.56 -9.34
C ASP A 314 -15.91 15.17 -9.28
N LEU A 315 -15.80 14.53 -8.12
CA LEU A 315 -16.50 13.30 -7.80
C LEU A 315 -17.75 13.63 -6.99
N ASP A 316 -18.90 13.11 -7.40
CA ASP A 316 -20.14 13.31 -6.67
C ASP A 316 -20.24 12.33 -5.49
N TYR A 317 -19.52 12.65 -4.41
CA TYR A 317 -19.54 11.88 -3.16
C TYR A 317 -20.96 11.69 -2.63
N LYS A 318 -21.82 12.72 -2.79
CA LYS A 318 -23.20 12.73 -2.30
C LYS A 318 -24.04 11.66 -2.99
N ARG A 319 -23.85 11.46 -4.30
CA ARG A 319 -24.53 10.39 -5.04
C ARG A 319 -24.21 9.00 -4.49
N ILE A 320 -22.99 8.79 -3.99
CA ILE A 320 -22.53 7.50 -3.46
C ILE A 320 -23.01 7.30 -2.02
N PHE A 321 -22.89 8.32 -1.16
CA PHE A 321 -23.06 8.14 0.28
C PHE A 321 -24.43 8.54 0.84
N ASN A 322 -25.18 9.45 0.20
CA ASN A 322 -26.39 10.01 0.80
C ASN A 322 -27.44 8.96 1.20
N GLU A 323 -27.52 7.87 0.42
CA GLU A 323 -28.46 6.76 0.61
C GLU A 323 -27.72 5.43 0.89
N LEU A 324 -26.45 5.50 1.28
CA LEU A 324 -25.70 4.34 1.76
C LEU A 324 -26.41 3.77 2.98
N LYS A 325 -26.53 2.44 3.07
CA LYS A 325 -27.14 1.75 4.22
C LYS A 325 -26.44 0.45 4.56
N LEU A 326 -26.64 -0.05 5.77
CA LEU A 326 -26.22 -1.39 6.19
C LEU A 326 -27.26 -2.41 5.74
N ILE A 327 -26.81 -3.57 5.26
CA ILE A 327 -27.68 -4.71 4.96
C ILE A 327 -26.98 -6.00 5.40
N TYR A 328 -27.75 -6.92 6.01
CA TYR A 328 -27.30 -8.27 6.30
C TYR A 328 -27.65 -9.22 5.15
N LYS A 329 -26.64 -9.73 4.44
CA LYS A 329 -26.85 -10.75 3.40
C LYS A 329 -26.79 -12.15 4.02
N ALA A 330 -27.79 -12.99 3.77
CA ALA A 330 -27.79 -14.39 4.21
C ALA A 330 -26.68 -15.18 3.50
N GLU A 331 -25.81 -15.85 4.26
CA GLU A 331 -24.86 -16.83 3.71
C GLU A 331 -25.47 -18.24 3.73
N LYS A 332 -24.98 -19.14 2.87
CA LYS A 332 -25.46 -20.53 2.79
C LYS A 332 -25.22 -21.34 4.08
N SER A 333 -24.44 -20.81 5.02
CA SER A 333 -24.25 -21.35 6.37
C SER A 333 -24.07 -20.18 7.36
N GLU A 334 -24.97 -20.09 8.34
CA GLU A 334 -25.01 -19.15 9.47
C GLU A 334 -25.29 -17.65 9.21
N SER A 335 -25.68 -16.97 10.31
CA SER A 335 -26.25 -15.62 10.38
C SER A 335 -25.51 -14.63 9.49
N GLY A 336 -26.26 -13.95 8.62
CA GLY A 336 -25.69 -13.03 7.63
C GLY A 336 -24.73 -11.98 8.20
N LYS A 337 -23.88 -11.42 7.34
CA LYS A 337 -22.84 -10.42 7.67
C LYS A 337 -23.27 -9.01 7.24
N PRO A 338 -22.90 -7.95 7.99
CA PRO A 338 -23.25 -6.58 7.60
C PRO A 338 -22.39 -6.12 6.42
N ARG A 339 -23.01 -5.38 5.51
CA ARG A 339 -22.39 -4.77 4.33
C ARG A 339 -22.85 -3.34 4.18
N PHE A 340 -21.92 -2.46 3.80
CA PHE A 340 -22.24 -1.11 3.34
C PHE A 340 -22.70 -1.19 1.89
N CYS A 341 -24.00 -0.96 1.66
CA CYS A 341 -24.64 -1.12 0.36
C CYS A 341 -25.07 0.24 -0.19
N ILE A 342 -24.71 0.49 -1.45
CA ILE A 342 -24.99 1.71 -2.21
C ILE A 342 -26.32 1.52 -2.96
N PRO A 343 -27.17 2.54 -3.13
CA PRO A 343 -28.36 2.38 -3.97
C PRO A 343 -27.96 2.09 -5.43
N ALA A 344 -28.60 1.11 -6.08
CA ALA A 344 -28.26 0.70 -7.46
C ALA A 344 -28.30 1.87 -8.46
N LYS A 345 -29.14 2.90 -8.22
CA LYS A 345 -29.23 4.12 -9.03
C LYS A 345 -27.97 5.01 -9.00
N ALA A 346 -27.01 4.72 -8.12
CA ALA A 346 -25.73 5.42 -8.01
C ALA A 346 -24.58 4.68 -8.72
N ILE A 347 -24.87 3.58 -9.45
CA ILE A 347 -23.86 2.81 -10.19
C ILE A 347 -22.97 3.70 -11.08
N GLY A 348 -23.54 4.68 -11.79
CA GLY A 348 -22.78 5.58 -12.64
C GLY A 348 -21.74 6.44 -11.90
N ALA A 349 -22.00 6.81 -10.64
CA ALA A 349 -21.02 7.53 -9.81
C ALA A 349 -19.87 6.63 -9.37
N VAL A 350 -20.16 5.36 -9.05
CA VAL A 350 -19.15 4.35 -8.71
C VAL A 350 -18.30 3.99 -9.93
N GLU A 351 -18.90 3.82 -11.10
CA GLU A 351 -18.14 3.59 -12.34
C GLU A 351 -17.23 4.76 -12.70
N ASN A 352 -17.72 6.00 -12.54
CA ASN A 352 -16.92 7.20 -12.76
C ASN A 352 -15.73 7.26 -11.79
N PHE A 353 -15.95 6.95 -10.50
CA PHE A 353 -14.88 6.82 -9.52
C PHE A 353 -13.79 5.83 -9.97
N LEU A 354 -14.19 4.60 -10.33
CA LEU A 354 -13.25 3.55 -10.71
C LEU A 354 -12.46 3.91 -11.97
N LYS A 355 -13.11 4.53 -12.96
CA LYS A 355 -12.45 5.06 -14.16
C LYS A 355 -11.45 6.16 -13.83
N LYS A 356 -11.83 7.13 -12.99
CA LYS A 356 -10.92 8.20 -12.54
C LYS A 356 -9.70 7.63 -11.83
N ARG A 357 -9.88 6.64 -10.94
CA ARG A 357 -8.74 5.99 -10.30
C ARG A 357 -7.82 5.32 -11.33
N CYS A 358 -8.38 4.56 -12.27
CA CYS A 358 -7.59 3.92 -13.33
C CYS A 358 -6.77 4.95 -14.12
N ASN A 359 -7.42 6.04 -14.53
CA ASN A 359 -6.78 7.14 -15.25
C ASN A 359 -5.72 7.85 -14.41
N LEU A 360 -5.91 8.06 -13.11
CA LEU A 360 -4.90 8.66 -12.23
C LEU A 360 -3.60 7.87 -12.25
N TYR A 361 -3.72 6.54 -12.20
CA TYR A 361 -2.55 5.67 -12.33
C TYR A 361 -1.87 5.82 -13.69
N MET A 362 -2.64 5.85 -14.78
CA MET A 362 -2.09 5.94 -16.14
C MET A 362 -1.45 7.30 -16.43
N ASP A 363 -2.10 8.39 -16.03
CA ASP A 363 -1.74 9.76 -16.40
C ASP A 363 -0.66 10.35 -15.50
N VAL A 364 -0.66 10.00 -14.20
CA VAL A 364 0.19 10.61 -13.18
C VAL A 364 1.19 9.59 -12.62
N ILE A 365 0.70 8.54 -11.98
CA ILE A 365 1.56 7.62 -11.19
C ILE A 365 2.50 6.84 -12.10
N TYR A 366 2.02 6.38 -13.26
CA TYR A 366 2.81 5.64 -14.24
C TYR A 366 3.39 6.53 -15.35
N HIS A 367 3.35 7.85 -15.16
CA HIS A 367 4.06 8.73 -16.08
C HIS A 367 5.55 8.38 -16.10
N HIS A 368 6.13 8.23 -17.30
CA HIS A 368 7.49 7.71 -17.48
C HIS A 368 8.57 8.50 -16.71
N ARG A 369 8.36 9.79 -16.45
CA ARG A 369 9.28 10.58 -15.61
C ARG A 369 9.15 10.27 -14.13
N VAL A 370 7.93 10.03 -13.63
CA VAL A 370 7.67 9.62 -12.23
C VAL A 370 8.29 8.26 -11.97
N ILE A 371 8.04 7.29 -12.87
CA ILE A 371 8.65 5.96 -12.76
C ILE A 371 10.17 6.04 -12.75
N LYS A 372 10.75 6.94 -13.55
CA LYS A 372 12.19 7.17 -13.55
C LYS A 372 12.67 7.71 -12.21
N THR A 373 12.08 8.79 -11.69
CA THR A 373 12.51 9.39 -10.41
C THR A 373 12.31 8.43 -9.24
N ASP A 374 11.22 7.66 -9.23
CA ASP A 374 10.98 6.61 -8.24
C ASP A 374 12.09 5.56 -8.27
N MET A 375 12.42 5.05 -9.47
CA MET A 375 13.45 4.03 -9.65
C MET A 375 14.84 4.53 -9.26
N LEU A 376 15.18 5.78 -9.60
CA LEU A 376 16.47 6.38 -9.21
C LEU A 376 16.58 6.48 -7.69
N LEU A 377 15.53 6.96 -7.03
CA LEU A 377 15.51 7.07 -5.57
C LEU A 377 15.58 5.68 -4.90
N GLU A 378 14.81 4.70 -5.40
CA GLU A 378 14.83 3.33 -4.90
C GLU A 378 16.23 2.72 -4.99
N ASP A 379 16.89 2.83 -6.15
CA ASP A 379 18.20 2.20 -6.36
C ASP A 379 19.31 2.90 -5.57
N VAL A 380 19.30 4.24 -5.49
CA VAL A 380 20.23 4.99 -4.64
C VAL A 380 20.09 4.56 -3.19
N VAL A 381 18.86 4.56 -2.64
CA VAL A 381 18.63 4.15 -1.24
C VAL A 381 19.10 2.71 -1.04
N TYR A 382 18.72 1.79 -1.91
CA TYR A 382 19.13 0.39 -1.84
C TYR A 382 20.67 0.23 -1.85
N ARG A 383 21.39 0.93 -2.73
CA ARG A 383 22.85 0.91 -2.78
C ARG A 383 23.49 1.48 -1.53
N LEU A 384 22.95 2.58 -1.00
CA LEU A 384 23.43 3.18 0.24
C LEU A 384 23.24 2.23 1.43
N ILE A 385 22.12 1.49 1.47
CA ILE A 385 21.90 0.45 2.49
C ILE A 385 22.97 -0.63 2.39
N LEU A 386 23.21 -1.20 1.19
CA LEU A 386 24.24 -2.23 1.02
C LEU A 386 25.63 -1.71 1.35
N LYS A 387 25.97 -0.48 0.95
CA LYS A 387 27.25 0.16 1.28
C LYS A 387 27.41 0.28 2.80
N TYR A 388 26.39 0.79 3.49
CA TYR A 388 26.38 0.87 4.95
C TYR A 388 26.59 -0.50 5.60
N LEU A 389 25.91 -1.55 5.13
CA LEU A 389 26.02 -2.90 5.69
C LEU A 389 27.39 -3.56 5.44
N LYS A 390 28.13 -3.16 4.40
CA LYS A 390 29.48 -3.68 4.06
C LYS A 390 30.62 -2.88 4.71
N GLU A 391 30.41 -1.60 4.98
CA GLU A 391 31.42 -0.71 5.54
C GLU A 391 31.88 -1.16 6.95
N LYS A 392 33.20 -1.15 7.18
CA LYS A 392 33.77 -1.35 8.53
C LYS A 392 33.35 -0.19 9.43
N ALA A 393 33.05 -0.48 10.70
CA ALA A 393 32.75 0.56 11.68
C ALA A 393 33.91 1.58 11.68
N ARG A 394 33.60 2.87 11.52
CA ARG A 394 34.63 3.91 11.64
C ARG A 394 35.09 3.90 13.10
N GLU A 395 36.39 3.85 13.34
CA GLU A 395 36.93 4.31 14.62
C GLU A 395 36.49 5.75 14.78
N GLU A 396 35.60 6.02 15.73
CA GLU A 396 35.11 7.37 16.01
C GLU A 396 36.33 8.27 16.25
N SER A 397 36.56 9.21 15.31
CA SER A 397 37.53 10.26 15.52
C SER A 397 37.09 11.05 16.75
N SER A 398 37.89 10.93 17.79
CA SER A 398 37.79 11.67 19.05
C SER A 398 37.77 13.17 18.77
N GLY A 399 36.57 13.76 18.66
CA GLY A 399 36.44 15.19 18.42
C GLY A 399 35.07 15.75 18.09
N PHE A 400 33.99 14.96 18.15
CA PHE A 400 32.63 15.49 17.97
C PHE A 400 31.90 15.57 19.32
N ASP A 401 31.36 16.75 19.61
CA ASP A 401 30.79 17.16 20.89
C ASP A 401 29.70 16.17 21.37
N LYS A 402 29.93 15.54 22.52
CA LYS A 402 29.02 14.58 23.17
C LYS A 402 27.66 15.19 23.57
N ARG A 403 27.42 16.48 23.33
CA ARG A 403 26.11 17.14 23.49
C ARG A 403 25.11 16.86 22.36
N ILE A 404 25.50 16.20 21.26
CA ILE A 404 24.58 15.75 20.20
C ILE A 404 24.32 14.25 20.39
N THR A 405 23.75 13.87 21.53
CA THR A 405 23.54 12.45 21.89
C THR A 405 22.17 11.90 21.48
N VAL A 406 21.35 12.65 20.72
CA VAL A 406 19.97 12.23 20.37
C VAL A 406 19.53 12.57 18.94
N ALA A 407 20.47 12.73 18.00
CA ALA A 407 20.12 12.93 16.58
C ALA A 407 20.01 11.59 15.85
N THR A 408 18.99 11.44 15.00
CA THR A 408 18.91 10.36 13.99
C THR A 408 20.26 10.28 13.26
N PRO A 409 20.75 9.07 12.91
CA PRO A 409 22.05 8.93 12.26
C PRO A 409 22.19 9.85 11.05
N ASP A 410 23.37 10.44 10.90
CA ASP A 410 23.79 11.22 9.73
C ASP A 410 24.05 10.34 8.49
N ASP A 411 23.50 9.12 8.49
CA ASP A 411 23.66 8.09 7.49
C ASP A 411 22.33 7.36 7.22
N ILE A 412 22.37 6.39 6.29
CA ILE A 412 21.18 5.70 5.81
C ILE A 412 20.47 4.86 6.88
N SER A 413 21.13 4.56 8.01
CA SER A 413 20.51 3.80 9.11
C SER A 413 19.39 4.57 9.82
N GLY A 414 19.27 5.88 9.60
CA GLY A 414 18.09 6.67 9.97
C GLY A 414 16.76 6.12 9.44
N LEU A 415 16.79 5.27 8.42
CA LEU A 415 15.59 4.63 7.88
C LEU A 415 14.97 3.55 8.79
N TRP A 416 15.76 2.91 9.66
CA TRP A 416 15.30 1.85 10.57
C TRP A 416 15.69 2.06 12.02
N THR A 417 16.51 3.06 12.35
CA THR A 417 16.83 3.38 13.75
C THR A 417 15.68 3.97 14.56
N PRO A 418 14.66 4.64 13.99
CA PRO A 418 13.43 4.93 14.74
C PRO A 418 12.71 3.65 15.22
N LEU A 419 13.02 2.50 14.61
CA LEU A 419 12.51 1.18 15.03
C LEU A 419 13.27 0.63 16.23
N THR A 420 14.40 1.24 16.59
CA THR A 420 15.30 0.80 17.67
C THR A 420 15.45 1.92 18.70
N GLY A 421 14.89 1.73 19.90
CA GLY A 421 14.96 2.74 20.96
C GLY A 421 14.41 2.25 22.29
N ALA A 422 15.06 2.65 23.39
CA ALA A 422 14.73 2.18 24.74
C ALA A 422 13.67 3.07 25.41
N THR A 423 13.77 4.39 25.26
CA THR A 423 12.87 5.34 25.92
C THR A 423 11.81 5.92 24.99
N ARG A 424 10.71 6.40 25.58
CA ARG A 424 9.59 7.06 24.86
C ARG A 424 10.06 8.31 24.12
N GLN A 425 10.83 9.16 24.80
CA GLN A 425 11.30 10.43 24.26
C GLN A 425 12.22 10.22 23.05
N GLU A 426 13.17 9.28 23.14
CA GLU A 426 14.07 8.95 22.03
C GLU A 426 13.30 8.50 20.78
N ARG A 427 12.23 7.71 20.95
CA ARG A 427 11.42 7.26 19.80
C ARG A 427 10.68 8.41 19.16
N ALA A 428 10.06 9.30 19.94
CA ALA A 428 9.33 10.46 19.43
C ALA A 428 10.27 11.40 18.66
N GLU A 429 11.46 11.68 19.20
CA GLU A 429 12.46 12.54 18.56
C GLU A 429 12.97 11.97 17.23
N LYS A 430 13.24 10.65 17.19
CA LYS A 430 13.66 9.94 15.97
C LYS A 430 12.55 9.86 14.93
N LEU A 431 11.31 9.57 15.34
CA LEU A 431 10.16 9.47 14.43
C LEU A 431 9.79 10.82 13.80
N THR A 432 9.95 11.93 14.54
CA THR A 432 9.69 13.27 14.01
C THR A 432 10.59 13.60 12.82
N GLN A 433 11.83 13.11 12.83
CA GLN A 433 12.80 13.28 11.75
C GLN A 433 12.65 12.24 10.64
N TRP A 434 11.82 11.21 10.84
CA TRP A 434 11.57 10.15 9.86
C TRP A 434 10.58 10.63 8.79
N ASN A 435 11.04 11.57 7.95
CA ASN A 435 10.26 12.22 6.90
C ASN A 435 11.09 12.46 5.61
N ASP A 436 10.45 12.97 4.56
CA ASP A 436 11.08 13.11 3.24
C ASP A 436 12.19 14.17 3.24
N SER A 437 12.01 15.23 4.02
CA SER A 437 12.96 16.33 4.16
C SER A 437 14.30 15.83 4.70
N TRP A 438 14.28 14.97 5.73
CA TRP A 438 15.50 14.35 6.28
C TRP A 438 16.24 13.53 5.22
N LEU A 439 15.55 12.64 4.50
CA LEU A 439 16.21 11.81 3.49
C LEU A 439 16.81 12.68 2.38
N MET A 440 16.11 13.72 1.94
CA MET A 440 16.64 14.64 0.93
C MET A 440 17.89 15.38 1.40
N VAL A 441 17.96 15.79 2.68
CA VAL A 441 19.18 16.40 3.26
C VAL A 441 20.33 15.41 3.27
N LEU A 442 20.07 14.16 3.68
CA LEU A 442 21.07 13.09 3.68
C LEU A 442 21.63 12.86 2.26
N LEU A 443 20.75 12.68 1.27
CA LEU A 443 21.14 12.46 -0.12
C LEU A 443 21.93 13.64 -0.70
N ARG A 444 21.53 14.88 -0.39
CA ARG A 444 22.28 16.08 -0.80
C ARG A 444 23.67 16.12 -0.17
N ARG A 445 23.78 15.76 1.11
CA ARG A 445 25.07 15.73 1.81
C ARG A 445 26.00 14.70 1.16
N ILE A 446 25.53 13.48 0.94
CA ILE A 446 26.30 12.43 0.25
C ILE A 446 26.73 12.91 -1.13
N TYR A 447 25.81 13.48 -1.91
CA TYR A 447 26.13 13.99 -3.24
C TYR A 447 27.19 15.08 -3.22
N TYR A 448 26.95 16.19 -2.51
CA TYR A 448 27.82 17.37 -2.57
C TYR A 448 29.13 17.21 -1.81
N ARG A 449 29.15 16.44 -0.71
CA ARG A 449 30.35 16.24 0.09
C ARG A 449 31.23 15.11 -0.47
N ASP A 450 30.62 14.01 -0.86
CA ASP A 450 31.36 12.76 -1.08
C ASP A 450 31.59 12.47 -2.58
N LEU A 451 30.77 13.00 -3.48
CA LEU A 451 30.78 12.66 -4.91
C LEU A 451 30.98 13.86 -5.86
N PHE A 452 30.42 15.02 -5.54
CA PHE A 452 30.41 16.18 -6.43
C PHE A 452 31.81 16.74 -6.69
N GLY A 453 32.10 17.05 -7.95
CA GLY A 453 33.39 17.63 -8.38
C GLY A 453 34.54 16.63 -8.49
N LYS A 454 34.34 15.35 -8.15
CA LYS A 454 35.30 14.28 -8.40
C LYS A 454 35.23 13.80 -9.85
N ASP A 455 36.37 13.38 -10.39
CA ASP A 455 36.40 12.79 -11.71
C ASP A 455 35.79 11.38 -11.69
N LEU A 456 35.03 11.02 -12.73
CA LEU A 456 34.32 9.74 -12.77
C LEU A 456 35.28 8.55 -12.75
N SER A 457 36.50 8.72 -13.28
CA SER A 457 37.56 7.70 -13.25
C SER A 457 38.02 7.35 -11.84
N ASP A 458 37.88 8.28 -10.89
CA ASP A 458 38.42 8.16 -9.54
C ASP A 458 37.43 7.53 -8.56
N LEU A 459 36.18 7.34 -9.01
CA LEU A 459 35.12 6.74 -8.23
C LEU A 459 35.08 5.21 -8.41
N ALA A 460 34.77 4.51 -7.33
CA ALA A 460 34.41 3.09 -7.41
C ALA A 460 33.14 2.93 -8.27
N GLU A 461 32.98 1.78 -8.92
CA GLU A 461 31.88 1.53 -9.85
C GLU A 461 30.49 1.74 -9.21
N GLU A 462 30.32 1.32 -7.95
CA GLU A 462 29.09 1.55 -7.18
C GLU A 462 28.82 3.06 -6.96
N ASP A 463 29.86 3.85 -6.70
CA ASP A 463 29.76 5.30 -6.46
C ASP A 463 29.53 6.08 -7.76
N LYS A 464 30.02 5.59 -8.91
CA LYS A 464 29.69 6.17 -10.23
C LYS A 464 28.20 6.11 -10.50
N ILE A 465 27.57 4.96 -10.26
CA ILE A 465 26.12 4.80 -10.47
C ILE A 465 25.35 5.74 -9.55
N ILE A 466 25.69 5.77 -8.25
CA ILE A 466 25.05 6.67 -7.28
C ILE A 466 25.21 8.14 -7.71
N TYR A 467 26.40 8.54 -8.18
CA TYR A 467 26.65 9.89 -8.66
C TYR A 467 25.76 10.26 -9.86
N ILE A 468 25.63 9.37 -10.85
CA ILE A 468 24.79 9.59 -12.03
C ILE A 468 23.32 9.72 -11.61
N GLU A 469 22.82 8.78 -10.80
CA GLU A 469 21.42 8.78 -10.35
C GLU A 469 21.08 10.01 -9.49
N LEU A 470 21.96 10.39 -8.55
CA LEU A 470 21.79 11.60 -7.72
C LEU A 470 21.93 12.89 -8.52
N THR A 471 22.78 12.92 -9.55
CA THR A 471 22.89 14.09 -10.44
C THR A 471 21.56 14.39 -11.11
N GLU A 472 20.87 13.36 -11.60
CA GLU A 472 19.53 13.55 -12.15
C GLU A 472 18.48 13.85 -11.08
N LEU A 473 18.45 13.09 -9.98
CA LEU A 473 17.44 13.25 -8.94
C LEU A 473 17.51 14.62 -8.23
N LEU A 474 18.72 15.11 -7.92
CA LEU A 474 18.91 16.32 -7.10
C LEU A 474 19.08 17.61 -7.89
N ARG A 475 19.61 17.52 -9.13
CA ARG A 475 19.89 18.69 -9.98
C ARG A 475 19.02 18.76 -11.23
N ASN A 476 18.21 17.72 -11.49
CA ASN A 476 17.41 17.62 -12.71
C ASN A 476 18.26 17.71 -14.00
N VAL A 477 19.53 17.30 -13.92
CA VAL A 477 20.41 17.17 -15.08
C VAL A 477 20.16 15.79 -15.68
N ARG A 478 19.61 15.74 -16.89
CA ARG A 478 19.25 14.49 -17.56
C ARG A 478 20.47 13.57 -17.70
N GLN A 479 20.39 12.40 -17.10
CA GLN A 479 21.32 11.28 -17.27
C GLN A 479 20.65 10.10 -17.96
N PHE A 480 19.34 9.89 -17.78
CA PHE A 480 18.65 8.73 -18.31
C PHE A 480 17.60 9.12 -19.36
N ASN A 481 17.74 8.49 -20.53
CA ASN A 481 16.82 8.61 -21.65
C ASN A 481 15.73 7.57 -21.57
N SER A 482 14.47 8.01 -21.61
CA SER A 482 13.32 7.12 -21.65
C SER A 482 13.06 6.67 -23.09
N MET A 483 13.27 5.38 -23.34
CA MET A 483 12.99 4.73 -24.62
C MET A 483 11.50 4.43 -24.77
N ILE A 484 10.79 4.13 -23.68
CA ILE A 484 9.35 3.89 -23.69
C ILE A 484 8.71 4.95 -22.80
N LYS A 485 8.06 5.95 -23.40
CA LYS A 485 7.42 7.08 -22.69
C LYS A 485 5.92 6.91 -22.54
N ARG A 486 5.29 6.24 -23.51
CA ARG A 486 3.84 6.14 -23.67
C ARG A 486 3.45 4.87 -24.43
N ARG A 487 2.16 4.58 -24.50
CA ARG A 487 1.61 3.40 -25.19
C ARG A 487 2.04 3.30 -26.66
N GLU A 488 2.17 4.44 -27.35
CA GLU A 488 2.55 4.47 -28.77
C GLU A 488 3.99 3.98 -28.98
N ASP A 489 4.89 4.26 -28.04
CA ASP A 489 6.25 3.71 -28.09
C ASP A 489 6.24 2.21 -27.84
N TYR A 490 5.46 1.77 -26.85
CA TYR A 490 5.36 0.36 -26.47
C TYR A 490 4.74 -0.50 -27.58
N ASN A 491 3.84 0.07 -28.39
CA ASN A 491 3.24 -0.63 -29.52
C ASN A 491 4.28 -1.19 -30.50
N PHE A 492 5.39 -0.49 -30.74
CA PHE A 492 6.48 -1.02 -31.58
C PHE A 492 7.12 -2.26 -30.97
N VAL A 493 7.36 -2.26 -29.65
CA VAL A 493 7.86 -3.43 -28.92
C VAL A 493 6.88 -4.60 -29.04
N ASN A 494 5.59 -4.34 -28.80
CA ASN A 494 4.54 -5.35 -28.91
C ASN A 494 4.44 -5.94 -30.33
N MET A 495 4.51 -5.10 -31.36
CA MET A 495 4.54 -5.53 -32.76
C MET A 495 5.74 -6.44 -33.05
N GLY A 496 6.92 -6.11 -32.52
CA GLY A 496 8.13 -6.91 -32.69
C GLY A 496 8.00 -8.30 -32.06
N ILE A 497 7.44 -8.37 -30.84
CA ILE A 497 7.16 -9.64 -30.15
C ILE A 497 6.15 -10.46 -30.96
N ALA A 498 5.05 -9.83 -31.39
CA ALA A 498 4.00 -10.48 -32.16
C ALA A 498 4.51 -11.05 -33.49
N CYS A 499 5.40 -10.33 -34.18
CA CYS A 499 6.02 -10.77 -35.43
C CYS A 499 6.72 -12.11 -35.27
N ILE A 500 7.61 -12.23 -34.27
CA ILE A 500 8.38 -13.46 -34.03
C ILE A 500 7.49 -14.62 -33.57
N LEU A 501 6.52 -14.35 -32.68
CA LEU A 501 5.60 -15.38 -32.22
C LEU A 501 4.70 -15.89 -33.35
N LYS A 502 4.35 -15.03 -34.33
CA LYS A 502 3.61 -15.42 -35.53
C LYS A 502 4.47 -16.23 -36.50
N GLU A 503 5.72 -15.81 -36.75
CA GLU A 503 6.66 -16.55 -37.60
C GLU A 503 6.93 -17.97 -37.07
N ARG A 504 7.08 -18.12 -35.76
CA ARG A 504 7.35 -19.41 -35.11
C ARG A 504 6.09 -20.20 -34.75
N ARG A 505 4.90 -19.69 -35.06
CA ARG A 505 3.60 -20.23 -34.62
C ARG A 505 3.44 -21.70 -34.98
N ASP A 506 3.65 -22.05 -36.24
CA ASP A 506 3.37 -23.40 -36.74
C ASP A 506 4.32 -24.43 -36.14
N LEU A 507 5.62 -24.09 -36.03
CA LEU A 507 6.63 -24.92 -35.38
C LEU A 507 6.30 -25.13 -33.88
N MET A 508 5.96 -24.06 -33.16
CA MET A 508 5.57 -24.14 -31.75
C MET A 508 4.31 -24.98 -31.57
N ARG A 509 3.30 -24.82 -32.44
CA ARG A 509 2.07 -25.64 -32.40
C ARG A 509 2.33 -27.11 -32.67
N GLN A 510 3.21 -27.43 -33.61
CA GLN A 510 3.60 -28.81 -33.88
C GLN A 510 4.26 -29.43 -32.64
N LYS A 511 5.28 -28.78 -32.08
CA LYS A 511 5.94 -29.22 -30.85
C LYS A 511 4.95 -29.36 -29.69
N LEU A 512 4.06 -28.37 -29.52
CA LEU A 512 3.04 -28.38 -28.47
C LEU A 512 2.09 -29.57 -28.61
N LYS A 513 1.59 -29.86 -29.82
CA LYS A 513 0.74 -31.03 -30.09
C LYS A 513 1.47 -32.34 -29.81
N GLU A 514 2.74 -32.45 -30.22
CA GLU A 514 3.57 -33.61 -29.90
C GLU A 514 3.73 -33.79 -28.39
N THR A 515 4.05 -32.72 -27.66
CA THR A 515 4.19 -32.75 -26.20
C THR A 515 2.87 -33.10 -25.51
N ILE A 516 1.73 -32.51 -25.92
CA ILE A 516 0.39 -32.83 -25.39
C ILE A 516 0.06 -34.31 -25.61
N ASN A 517 0.23 -34.82 -26.83
CA ASN A 517 -0.03 -36.23 -27.15
C ASN A 517 0.87 -37.17 -26.33
N ARG A 518 2.15 -36.81 -26.15
CA ARG A 518 3.10 -37.57 -25.32
C ARG A 518 2.73 -37.54 -23.84
N MET A 519 2.16 -36.43 -23.35
CA MET A 519 1.82 -36.25 -21.94
C MET A 519 0.45 -36.84 -21.57
N LYS A 520 -0.51 -36.92 -22.50
CA LYS A 520 -1.79 -37.65 -22.30
C LYS A 520 -1.59 -39.13 -21.95
N GLN A 521 -0.43 -39.72 -22.28
CA GLN A 521 -0.09 -41.11 -21.95
C GLN A 521 0.40 -41.29 -20.49
N LEU A 522 0.68 -40.21 -19.75
CA LEU A 522 1.16 -40.26 -18.36
C LEU A 522 -0.01 -40.04 -17.39
N ARG A 523 -0.36 -41.06 -16.60
CA ARG A 523 -1.49 -41.05 -15.64
C ARG A 523 -1.35 -40.07 -14.46
N ARG A 524 -0.19 -39.42 -14.27
CA ARG A 524 0.06 -38.44 -13.21
C ARG A 524 0.73 -37.19 -13.78
N LEU A 525 -0.06 -36.20 -14.17
CA LEU A 525 0.43 -34.87 -14.53
C LEU A 525 0.23 -33.92 -13.34
N ASN A 526 1.28 -33.17 -12.99
CA ASN A 526 1.15 -32.04 -12.08
C ASN A 526 0.23 -30.99 -12.74
N GLU A 527 -0.70 -30.39 -11.99
CA GLU A 527 -1.62 -29.34 -12.45
C GLU A 527 -0.92 -28.18 -13.19
N LYS A 528 0.35 -27.91 -12.88
CA LYS A 528 1.15 -26.88 -13.55
C LYS A 528 1.39 -27.14 -15.04
N ILE A 529 1.45 -28.41 -15.43
CA ILE A 529 1.80 -28.82 -16.79
C ILE A 529 0.65 -28.51 -17.77
N PRO A 530 -0.60 -28.99 -17.56
CA PRO A 530 -1.73 -28.64 -18.41
C PRO A 530 -1.94 -27.13 -18.54
N ASN A 531 -1.85 -26.39 -17.43
CA ASN A 531 -2.01 -24.92 -17.42
C ASN A 531 -0.94 -24.22 -18.27
N THR A 532 0.31 -24.68 -18.19
CA THR A 532 1.41 -24.16 -19.02
C THR A 532 1.14 -24.42 -20.50
N LEU A 533 0.67 -25.62 -20.86
CA LEU A 533 0.35 -25.95 -22.26
C LEU A 533 -0.83 -25.13 -22.80
N ILE A 534 -1.86 -24.87 -21.98
CA ILE A 534 -3.00 -24.01 -22.36
C ILE A 534 -2.54 -22.57 -22.59
N LEU A 535 -1.69 -22.04 -21.70
CA LEU A 535 -1.15 -20.69 -21.86
C LEU A 535 -0.32 -20.58 -23.15
N LEU A 536 0.55 -21.56 -23.42
CA LEU A 536 1.33 -21.60 -24.67
C LEU A 536 0.42 -21.73 -25.89
N ASP A 537 -0.64 -22.54 -25.84
CA ASP A 537 -1.62 -22.65 -26.92
C ASP A 537 -2.30 -21.30 -27.20
N SER A 538 -2.72 -20.57 -26.15
CA SER A 538 -3.36 -19.25 -26.30
C SER A 538 -2.46 -18.22 -26.98
N LEU A 539 -1.16 -18.20 -26.66
CA LEU A 539 -0.17 -17.32 -27.30
C LEU A 539 -0.01 -17.63 -28.79
N THR A 540 -0.24 -18.88 -29.21
CA THR A 540 -0.17 -19.28 -30.62
C THR A 540 -1.48 -19.05 -31.38
N LYS A 541 -2.59 -18.74 -30.70
CA LYS A 541 -3.93 -18.61 -31.31
C LYS A 541 -4.30 -17.20 -31.75
N ASP A 542 -3.47 -16.20 -31.47
CA ASP A 542 -3.78 -14.79 -31.75
C ASP A 542 -5.04 -14.28 -31.04
N GLU A 543 -5.52 -15.02 -30.04
CA GLU A 543 -6.70 -14.64 -29.27
C GLU A 543 -6.27 -13.57 -28.25
N ASN A 544 -6.44 -12.31 -28.64
CA ASN A 544 -6.69 -11.16 -27.76
C ASN A 544 -5.56 -10.68 -26.83
N SER A 545 -4.46 -10.11 -27.34
CA SER A 545 -3.79 -9.07 -26.53
C SER A 545 -3.23 -7.91 -27.35
N PHE A 546 -3.70 -6.71 -26.99
CA PHE A 546 -3.07 -5.44 -27.36
C PHE A 546 -1.65 -5.34 -26.77
N ASN A 547 -1.37 -6.11 -25.70
CA ASN A 547 -0.07 -6.18 -25.03
C ASN A 547 0.22 -7.62 -24.54
N ILE A 548 1.12 -8.31 -25.25
CA ILE A 548 1.45 -9.73 -25.01
C ILE A 548 2.08 -9.94 -23.63
N LEU A 549 2.97 -9.03 -23.20
CA LEU A 549 3.64 -9.17 -21.91
C LEU A 549 2.68 -8.94 -20.74
N ASN A 550 1.76 -7.98 -20.81
CA ASN A 550 0.74 -7.79 -19.78
C ASN A 550 -0.16 -9.03 -19.65
N MET A 551 -0.59 -9.61 -20.77
CA MET A 551 -1.36 -10.85 -20.78
C MET A 551 -0.57 -12.00 -20.11
N LEU A 552 0.73 -12.15 -20.43
CA LEU A 552 1.59 -13.13 -19.77
C LEU A 552 1.68 -12.89 -18.26
N PHE A 553 2.00 -11.67 -17.84
CA PHE A 553 2.11 -11.34 -16.42
C PHE A 553 0.80 -11.57 -15.66
N LYS A 554 -0.35 -11.19 -16.24
CA LYS A 554 -1.69 -11.43 -15.66
C LYS A 554 -1.96 -12.91 -15.42
N ASN A 555 -1.64 -13.76 -16.40
CA ASN A 555 -1.80 -15.20 -16.28
C ASN A 555 -0.84 -15.80 -15.23
N LEU A 556 0.45 -15.45 -15.29
CA LEU A 556 1.50 -16.04 -14.45
C LEU A 556 1.36 -15.72 -12.95
N ARG A 557 0.59 -14.69 -12.57
CA ARG A 557 0.32 -14.33 -11.16
C ARG A 557 -0.25 -15.48 -10.31
N GLN A 558 -0.89 -16.48 -10.92
CA GLN A 558 -1.58 -17.53 -10.17
C GLN A 558 -0.67 -18.67 -9.66
N ASN A 559 0.66 -18.64 -9.89
CA ASN A 559 1.61 -19.71 -9.50
C ASN A 559 1.23 -21.12 -9.99
N LYS A 560 0.40 -21.20 -11.03
CA LYS A 560 -0.14 -22.41 -11.65
C LYS A 560 0.67 -22.89 -12.86
N PHE A 561 1.88 -22.38 -13.05
CA PHE A 561 2.70 -22.61 -14.24
C PHE A 561 4.08 -23.14 -13.88
N MET A 562 4.78 -23.70 -14.86
CA MET A 562 6.14 -24.23 -14.69
C MET A 562 7.21 -23.14 -14.57
N PHE A 563 6.90 -21.93 -15.01
CA PHE A 563 7.72 -20.73 -14.87
C PHE A 563 6.86 -19.62 -14.26
N ASP A 564 7.50 -18.60 -13.73
CA ASP A 564 6.83 -17.46 -13.09
C ASP A 564 7.07 -16.16 -13.87
N SER A 565 6.52 -15.06 -13.34
CA SER A 565 6.71 -13.74 -13.94
C SER A 565 8.17 -13.27 -13.92
N GLU A 566 8.99 -13.73 -12.97
CA GLU A 566 10.38 -13.26 -12.85
C GLU A 566 11.25 -13.83 -13.97
N TYR A 567 11.00 -15.08 -14.38
CA TYR A 567 11.61 -15.66 -15.58
C TYR A 567 11.37 -14.79 -16.82
N VAL A 568 10.13 -14.33 -17.03
CA VAL A 568 9.78 -13.47 -18.17
C VAL A 568 10.42 -12.08 -18.05
N LYS A 569 10.44 -11.50 -16.85
CA LYS A 569 11.14 -10.22 -16.61
C LYS A 569 12.63 -10.34 -16.92
N GLU A 570 13.28 -11.43 -16.56
CA GLU A 570 14.71 -11.62 -16.84
C GLU A 570 15.00 -11.76 -18.34
N ILE A 571 14.11 -12.40 -19.11
CA ILE A 571 14.18 -12.40 -20.58
C ILE A 571 14.18 -10.96 -21.12
N VAL A 572 13.24 -10.14 -20.65
CA VAL A 572 13.13 -8.73 -21.08
C VAL A 572 14.36 -7.92 -20.66
N ARG A 573 14.86 -8.09 -19.43
CA ARG A 573 16.10 -7.42 -18.96
C ARG A 573 17.30 -7.80 -19.84
N ASN A 574 17.45 -9.07 -20.18
CA ASN A 574 18.54 -9.56 -21.01
C ASN A 574 18.46 -9.02 -22.45
N ALA A 575 17.25 -8.96 -23.04
CA ALA A 575 17.04 -8.33 -24.33
C ALA A 575 17.44 -6.84 -24.30
N CYS A 576 17.03 -6.10 -23.28
CA CYS A 576 17.36 -4.68 -23.13
C CYS A 576 18.86 -4.43 -22.95
N ARG A 577 19.55 -5.27 -22.17
CA ARG A 577 21.02 -5.23 -22.00
C ARG A 577 21.73 -5.48 -23.33
N LYS A 578 21.39 -6.58 -24.02
CA LYS A 578 21.97 -6.92 -25.32
C LYS A 578 21.73 -5.82 -26.36
N PHE A 579 20.54 -5.23 -26.35
CA PHE A 579 20.17 -4.14 -27.25
C PHE A 579 21.01 -2.87 -27.05
N SER A 580 21.50 -2.63 -25.83
CA SER A 580 22.20 -1.38 -25.47
C SER A 580 23.72 -1.51 -25.43
N GLY A 581 24.25 -2.71 -25.69
CA GLY A 581 25.67 -3.00 -25.57
C GLY A 581 26.19 -2.74 -24.15
N ASP A 582 27.24 -1.95 -24.04
CA ASP A 582 27.90 -1.62 -22.77
C ASP A 582 27.24 -0.46 -22.01
N ALA A 583 26.16 0.12 -22.56
CA ALA A 583 25.48 1.23 -21.89
C ALA A 583 24.80 0.77 -20.60
N TYR A 584 24.86 1.62 -19.57
CA TYR A 584 24.13 1.40 -18.34
C TYR A 584 22.62 1.57 -18.58
N VAL A 585 21.84 0.54 -18.20
CA VAL A 585 20.40 0.48 -18.47
C VAL A 585 19.57 0.16 -17.24
N LYS A 586 18.32 0.63 -17.26
CA LYS A 586 17.29 0.33 -16.25
C LYS A 586 16.02 -0.13 -16.93
N VAL A 587 15.44 -1.20 -16.39
CA VAL A 587 14.16 -1.75 -16.83
C VAL A 587 13.24 -1.85 -15.63
N VAL A 588 12.12 -1.14 -15.68
CA VAL A 588 11.13 -1.06 -14.59
C VAL A 588 9.82 -1.64 -15.05
N PHE A 589 9.37 -2.72 -14.41
CA PHE A 589 8.10 -3.37 -14.71
C PHE A 589 6.98 -2.73 -13.89
N LYS A 590 5.85 -2.41 -14.54
CA LYS A 590 4.65 -1.91 -13.87
C LYS A 590 3.45 -2.70 -14.38
N THR A 591 2.53 -3.00 -13.48
CA THR A 591 1.29 -3.70 -13.80
C THR A 591 0.18 -3.13 -12.93
N LEU A 592 -0.94 -2.76 -13.54
CA LEU A 592 -2.12 -2.26 -12.85
C LEU A 592 -3.15 -3.38 -12.73
N GLY A 593 -3.90 -3.43 -11.62
CA GLY A 593 -5.09 -4.28 -11.50
C GLY A 593 -6.36 -3.50 -11.83
N ASP A 594 -7.48 -4.18 -11.99
CA ASP A 594 -8.82 -3.53 -12.03
C ASP A 594 -9.12 -2.75 -10.73
N GLY A 595 -8.40 -3.10 -9.65
CA GLY A 595 -8.50 -2.58 -8.30
C GLY A 595 -9.86 -2.89 -7.64
N LEU A 596 -10.52 -3.95 -8.08
CA LEU A 596 -11.66 -4.57 -7.42
C LEU A 596 -11.16 -5.74 -6.57
N SER A 597 -11.56 -5.77 -5.30
CA SER A 597 -11.15 -6.82 -4.36
C SER A 597 -11.88 -8.13 -4.62
N ARG A 598 -11.19 -9.24 -4.40
CA ARG A 598 -11.78 -10.59 -4.41
C ARG A 598 -12.32 -11.00 -3.04
N ASP A 599 -11.90 -10.31 -1.98
CA ASP A 599 -12.41 -10.52 -0.63
C ASP A 599 -13.85 -10.03 -0.54
N ALA A 600 -14.77 -10.93 -0.15
CA ALA A 600 -16.18 -10.63 0.00
C ALA A 600 -16.46 -9.48 0.99
N ASN A 601 -15.58 -9.20 1.97
CA ASN A 601 -15.75 -8.07 2.88
C ASN A 601 -15.37 -6.72 2.26
N LYS A 602 -14.59 -6.74 1.17
CA LYS A 602 -14.00 -5.57 0.53
C LYS A 602 -14.58 -5.32 -0.87
N LYS A 603 -15.63 -6.04 -1.27
CA LYS A 603 -16.36 -5.83 -2.53
C LYS A 603 -17.30 -4.64 -2.46
N ILE A 604 -17.73 -4.15 -3.62
CA ILE A 604 -18.75 -3.11 -3.74
C ILE A 604 -20.12 -3.77 -3.83
N TYR A 605 -21.03 -3.40 -2.93
CA TYR A 605 -22.38 -3.93 -2.87
C TYR A 605 -23.42 -2.84 -3.17
N PHE A 606 -24.47 -3.24 -3.88
CA PHE A 606 -25.60 -2.41 -4.24
C PHE A 606 -26.90 -2.99 -3.68
N TYR A 607 -27.93 -2.15 -3.56
CA TYR A 607 -29.30 -2.56 -3.25
C TYR A 607 -30.32 -1.88 -4.16
N GLY A 608 -31.42 -2.59 -4.43
CA GLY A 608 -32.57 -2.10 -5.18
C GLY A 608 -33.59 -3.21 -5.40
N ASN A 609 -34.88 -2.87 -5.51
CA ASN A 609 -35.97 -3.82 -5.74
C ASN A 609 -35.93 -5.04 -4.78
N ASP A 610 -35.77 -4.77 -3.47
CA ASP A 610 -35.66 -5.76 -2.38
C ASP A 610 -34.54 -6.81 -2.51
N ALA A 611 -33.58 -6.58 -3.42
CA ALA A 611 -32.42 -7.42 -3.63
C ALA A 611 -31.09 -6.68 -3.36
N THR A 612 -30.03 -7.47 -3.23
CA THR A 612 -28.64 -6.98 -3.12
C THR A 612 -27.80 -7.56 -4.24
N TYR A 613 -26.92 -6.74 -4.80
CA TYR A 613 -26.10 -7.08 -5.96
C TYR A 613 -24.64 -6.76 -5.69
N GLU A 614 -23.73 -7.60 -6.17
CA GLU A 614 -22.33 -7.25 -6.35
C GLU A 614 -22.17 -6.37 -7.60
N ILE A 615 -21.12 -5.55 -7.66
CA ILE A 615 -20.88 -4.67 -8.81
C ILE A 615 -20.83 -5.45 -10.14
N GLU A 616 -20.25 -6.65 -10.13
CA GLU A 616 -20.14 -7.49 -11.31
C GLU A 616 -21.48 -8.06 -11.79
N GLU A 617 -22.53 -8.05 -10.97
CA GLU A 617 -23.86 -8.52 -11.36
C GLU A 617 -24.65 -7.45 -12.14
N ILE A 618 -24.29 -6.17 -12.03
CA ILE A 618 -25.04 -5.04 -12.59
C ILE A 618 -24.20 -4.07 -13.43
N SER A 619 -22.90 -4.32 -13.59
CA SER A 619 -21.99 -3.47 -14.37
C SER A 619 -20.87 -4.25 -15.04
N GLU A 620 -20.60 -3.88 -16.30
CA GLU A 620 -19.47 -4.38 -17.10
C GLU A 620 -18.15 -3.62 -16.85
N ILE A 621 -18.12 -2.75 -15.84
CA ILE A 621 -16.98 -1.88 -15.56
C ILE A 621 -15.67 -2.65 -15.39
N LYS A 622 -15.73 -3.85 -14.81
CA LYS A 622 -14.55 -4.71 -14.65
C LYS A 622 -13.89 -5.03 -15.99
N SER A 623 -14.69 -5.42 -17.00
CA SER A 623 -14.17 -5.72 -18.34
C SER A 623 -13.54 -4.49 -18.98
N VAL A 624 -14.15 -3.31 -18.77
CA VAL A 624 -13.63 -2.03 -19.26
C VAL A 624 -12.28 -1.72 -18.59
N LEU A 625 -12.21 -1.78 -17.26
CA LEU A 625 -10.98 -1.52 -16.51
C LEU A 625 -9.87 -2.50 -16.89
N GLU A 626 -10.18 -3.79 -17.02
CA GLU A 626 -9.18 -4.78 -17.44
C GLU A 626 -8.56 -4.41 -18.81
N LYS A 627 -9.37 -4.01 -19.79
CA LYS A 627 -8.88 -3.57 -21.11
C LYS A 627 -8.03 -2.31 -21.04
N GLU A 628 -8.43 -1.32 -20.24
CA GLU A 628 -7.64 -0.10 -20.03
C GLU A 628 -6.29 -0.44 -19.38
N THR A 629 -6.29 -1.27 -18.33
CA THR A 629 -5.05 -1.69 -17.65
C THR A 629 -4.13 -2.50 -18.53
N ASP A 630 -4.67 -3.27 -19.48
CA ASP A 630 -3.85 -4.04 -20.44
C ASP A 630 -3.15 -3.12 -21.45
N SER A 631 -3.62 -1.88 -21.65
CA SER A 631 -3.05 -0.92 -22.60
C SER A 631 -1.77 -0.23 -22.11
N ILE A 632 -1.45 -0.32 -20.80
CA ILE A 632 -0.26 0.33 -20.24
C ILE A 632 1.02 -0.40 -20.68
N PRO A 633 2.16 0.29 -20.83
CA PRO A 633 3.44 -0.36 -21.06
C PRO A 633 3.76 -1.39 -19.95
N ALA A 634 4.09 -2.62 -20.33
CA ALA A 634 4.41 -3.68 -19.36
C ALA A 634 5.74 -3.41 -18.63
N PHE A 635 6.61 -2.62 -19.26
CA PHE A 635 7.86 -2.14 -18.69
C PHE A 635 8.25 -0.79 -19.29
N TYR A 636 9.07 -0.06 -18.54
CA TYR A 636 9.73 1.16 -18.95
C TYR A 636 11.23 0.90 -19.06
N PHE A 637 11.85 1.48 -20.08
CA PHE A 637 13.24 1.22 -20.42
C PHE A 637 14.01 2.54 -20.50
N TYR A 638 15.08 2.64 -19.72
CA TYR A 638 15.93 3.81 -19.60
C TYR A 638 17.39 3.49 -19.89
N VAL A 639 18.05 4.36 -20.64
CA VAL A 639 19.45 4.21 -21.08
C VAL A 639 20.26 5.45 -20.66
N ALA A 640 21.43 5.23 -20.06
CA ALA A 640 22.37 6.29 -19.66
C ALA A 640 23.01 6.99 -20.89
N PRO A 641 23.68 8.15 -20.74
CA PRO A 641 24.22 8.92 -21.85
C PRO A 641 25.45 8.25 -22.46
N GLY A 642 25.73 8.52 -23.75
CA GLY A 642 26.90 7.99 -24.48
C GLY A 642 26.58 6.92 -25.54
N SER A 643 25.34 6.44 -25.58
CA SER A 643 24.80 5.53 -26.63
C SER A 643 23.63 6.14 -27.41
N GLU A 644 23.43 7.45 -27.26
CA GLU A 644 22.21 8.18 -27.65
C GLU A 644 22.07 8.38 -29.16
N ASP A 645 23.17 8.70 -29.85
CA ASP A 645 23.12 9.13 -31.26
C ASP A 645 22.65 7.99 -32.19
N LYS A 646 22.94 6.73 -31.86
CA LYS A 646 22.50 5.56 -32.65
C LYS A 646 21.06 5.12 -32.36
N LEU A 647 20.53 5.42 -31.17
CA LEU A 647 19.24 4.88 -30.71
C LEU A 647 18.06 5.82 -30.99
N ASN A 648 18.32 7.11 -31.21
CA ASN A 648 17.27 8.12 -31.41
C ASN A 648 16.90 8.41 -32.87
N GLU A 649 17.81 8.19 -33.84
CA GLU A 649 17.56 8.53 -35.26
C GLU A 649 16.39 7.74 -35.89
N ASN A 650 16.04 6.56 -35.37
CA ASN A 650 14.81 5.86 -35.72
C ASN A 650 14.22 5.06 -34.54
N LYS A 651 13.77 5.78 -33.51
CA LYS A 651 13.27 5.21 -32.24
C LYS A 651 12.22 4.10 -32.42
N GLY A 652 11.29 4.24 -33.37
CA GLY A 652 10.26 3.24 -33.63
C GLY A 652 10.83 1.92 -34.16
N GLU A 653 11.76 1.99 -35.12
CA GLU A 653 12.45 0.82 -35.67
C GLU A 653 13.35 0.15 -34.61
N ALA A 654 14.05 0.95 -33.81
CA ALA A 654 14.82 0.50 -32.67
C ALA A 654 13.97 -0.29 -31.66
N LEU A 655 12.80 0.23 -31.28
CA LEU A 655 11.88 -0.46 -30.37
C LEU A 655 11.24 -1.70 -30.99
N LEU A 656 10.97 -1.69 -32.30
CA LEU A 656 10.52 -2.88 -33.04
C LEU A 656 11.57 -3.98 -32.99
N GLN A 657 12.85 -3.64 -33.18
CA GLN A 657 13.95 -4.60 -33.11
C GLN A 657 14.15 -5.15 -31.69
N LEU A 658 14.04 -4.29 -30.66
CA LEU A 658 14.00 -4.74 -29.27
C LEU A 658 12.84 -5.72 -29.04
N GLY A 659 11.65 -5.42 -29.58
CA GLY A 659 10.50 -6.32 -29.54
C GLY A 659 10.78 -7.68 -30.18
N LYS A 660 11.44 -7.71 -31.35
CA LYS A 660 11.84 -8.96 -32.01
C LYS A 660 12.86 -9.76 -31.19
N GLU A 661 13.82 -9.10 -30.55
CA GLU A 661 14.77 -9.77 -29.65
C GLU A 661 14.05 -10.40 -28.45
N ILE A 662 13.14 -9.66 -27.80
CA ILE A 662 12.29 -10.19 -26.72
C ILE A 662 11.48 -11.38 -27.22
N GLY A 663 10.81 -11.26 -28.37
CA GLY A 663 10.00 -12.31 -28.97
C GLY A 663 10.81 -13.58 -29.27
N THR A 664 12.06 -13.41 -29.73
CA THR A 664 12.99 -14.52 -30.01
C THR A 664 13.35 -15.25 -28.73
N LEU A 665 13.79 -14.52 -27.69
CA LEU A 665 14.16 -15.10 -26.41
C LEU A 665 12.97 -15.77 -25.70
N LEU A 666 11.76 -15.21 -25.84
CA LEU A 666 10.52 -15.83 -25.35
C LEU A 666 10.24 -17.15 -26.07
N ALA A 667 10.29 -17.16 -27.40
CA ALA A 667 10.07 -18.37 -28.19
C ALA A 667 11.10 -19.46 -27.86
N ASP A 668 12.38 -19.10 -27.73
CA ASP A 668 13.45 -20.02 -27.31
C ASP A 668 13.24 -20.52 -25.86
N GLY A 669 12.73 -19.66 -24.97
CA GLY A 669 12.31 -20.05 -23.62
C GLY A 669 11.19 -21.09 -23.64
N PHE A 670 10.15 -20.87 -24.45
CA PHE A 670 9.03 -21.81 -24.61
C PHE A 670 9.48 -23.15 -25.21
N ASP A 671 10.34 -23.11 -26.23
CA ASP A 671 10.92 -24.32 -26.81
C ASP A 671 11.69 -25.14 -25.76
N ARG A 672 12.53 -24.49 -24.95
CA ARG A 672 13.25 -25.16 -23.86
C ARG A 672 12.31 -25.81 -22.84
N ILE A 673 11.19 -25.16 -22.51
CA ILE A 673 10.17 -25.73 -21.61
C ILE A 673 9.54 -26.98 -22.25
N LEU A 674 9.18 -26.92 -23.53
CA LEU A 674 8.59 -28.04 -24.26
C LEU A 674 9.57 -29.22 -24.42
N ASP A 675 10.84 -28.93 -24.66
CA ASP A 675 11.91 -29.93 -24.75
C ASP A 675 12.16 -30.59 -23.39
N PHE A 676 12.23 -29.80 -22.31
CA PHE A 676 12.33 -30.31 -20.95
C PHE A 676 11.17 -31.25 -20.60
N LEU A 677 9.94 -30.86 -20.95
CA LEU A 677 8.75 -31.69 -20.76
C LEU A 677 8.80 -32.98 -21.56
N SER A 678 9.29 -32.91 -22.80
CA SER A 678 9.47 -34.07 -23.66
C SER A 678 10.56 -35.02 -23.16
N ALA A 679 11.61 -34.50 -22.51
CA ALA A 679 12.73 -35.27 -21.98
C ALA A 679 12.41 -36.02 -20.67
N LYS A 680 11.45 -35.55 -19.86
CA LYS A 680 11.12 -36.11 -18.53
C LYS A 680 10.68 -37.58 -18.56
N ARG A 681 10.23 -38.09 -19.71
CA ARG A 681 9.92 -39.52 -19.93
C ARG A 681 11.18 -40.41 -19.95
N LYS A 682 12.31 -39.95 -20.50
CA LYS A 682 13.54 -40.76 -20.63
C LYS A 682 14.15 -41.17 -19.29
N ARG A 683 13.97 -40.37 -18.23
CA ARG A 683 14.46 -40.72 -16.88
C ARG A 683 13.52 -41.72 -16.16
N GLN A 684 12.21 -41.56 -16.25
CA GLN A 684 11.27 -42.51 -15.64
C GLN A 684 11.23 -43.89 -16.33
N THR A 685 11.52 -43.99 -17.63
CA THR A 685 11.70 -45.29 -18.30
C THR A 685 13.09 -45.90 -18.09
N LYS A 686 14.09 -45.15 -17.58
CA LYS A 686 15.42 -45.68 -17.25
C LYS A 686 15.54 -46.18 -15.80
N GLU A 687 14.68 -45.73 -14.90
CA GLU A 687 14.61 -46.25 -13.52
C GLU A 687 13.65 -47.44 -13.37
N ALA A 688 12.96 -47.84 -14.44
CA ALA A 688 12.05 -48.98 -14.49
C ALA A 688 12.47 -50.06 -15.52
N GLY A 689 13.74 -50.06 -15.91
CA GLY A 689 14.32 -51.01 -16.86
C GLY A 689 15.49 -51.76 -16.25
#